data_AF-A0AAE4A4U9-F1
#
_entry.id   AF-A0AAE4A4U9-F1
#
_cell.length_a   1.000
_cell.length_b   1.000
_cell.length_c   1.000
_cell.angle_alpha   90.00
_cell.angle_beta   90.00
_cell.angle_gamma   90.00
#
_symmetry.space_group_name_H-M   'P 1'
#
loop_
_entity.id
_entity.type
_entity.pdbx_description
1 polymer ?
#
loop_
_entity_poly.entity_id
_entity_poly.type
_entity_poly.pdbx_seq_one_letter_code
_entity_poly.pdbx_strand_id
1 'polypeptide(L)'
;AAALALAAPAAARAGAPVSPRPHTLQIAVPRDAARPFTASDEQLIALVASAADHWRELSEGQISSFTVDPTVDALPPESYSDPCELDALMTGARQAYPASRFSTGPSQAPQHLVVLLPDSCQGRNGLGTLGVARFASGGVVVASTAGSAGKSQQILVHELGHNFGLSHSAGGVCGGIPGDGESGACRVDEYFGYPELMSNEGSSPTIGDHPLPVLGAVFRDHFGLEAPGESLTIDWSAEPERSRFDYELRPRADAAGLRSVRVSDPHTGRRYVLEYRSGTGLDAGAFYAGGGTIEPFRPDGQQFPVTMTPGVAIQEDADPPLTSAGGSRMPVWIYDLAAGTGNFGAHTTWFTPNRGLRIDVGAIAPGLSAHVQVTVYRTRITATAPPTIVGRAQVGETLHAEVTGWRPAPDRCEHQWLADAVEIPGATGAALTLDAGLQGARLSVRVTCVVDGAEPVAPTTSAATAAVLPAPPAPDAPPPPDAPGPVAPLPLPPAPADGGSRLTATRVTASVARSTVGQAAVVRIAVATSSPGLPADGRVEVRRGPKLLAASSLRGGRATVRLPASLPAGRLRLAVQYTGSHRLRGSRATVTAIRRKAPVRATLRLLRASIGPHDRALVRVDAVAATARPPVTGSLAIAVDGTTIRHVAVARAARTIRLPPLRPGRHRLTVRYSGSNTHATATSAAHTLTVGR
;
A
#
# COMPACT_ATOMS: atom_id res chain seq x y z
N ALA A 1 5.22 -14.72 -39.86
CA ALA A 1 6.56 -15.31 -39.67
C ALA A 1 7.60 -14.20 -39.85
N ALA A 2 8.00 -13.57 -38.75
CA ALA A 2 9.20 -12.74 -38.68
C ALA A 2 9.89 -13.22 -37.41
N ALA A 3 10.97 -13.98 -37.58
CA ALA A 3 11.78 -14.49 -36.48
C ALA A 3 12.44 -13.29 -35.81
N LEU A 4 12.03 -12.95 -34.59
CA LEU A 4 12.81 -12.04 -33.74
C LEU A 4 14.10 -12.78 -33.38
N ALA A 5 15.21 -12.25 -33.87
CA ALA A 5 16.54 -12.66 -33.44
C ALA A 5 16.66 -12.41 -31.94
N LEU A 6 16.98 -13.47 -31.18
CA LEU A 6 17.39 -13.33 -29.79
C LEU A 6 18.62 -12.42 -29.75
N ALA A 7 18.47 -11.22 -29.21
CA ALA A 7 19.61 -10.38 -28.87
C ALA A 7 20.49 -11.14 -27.86
N ALA A 8 21.79 -11.20 -28.13
CA ALA A 8 22.76 -11.82 -27.23
C ALA A 8 22.74 -11.10 -25.87
N PRO A 9 22.79 -11.83 -24.74
CA PRO A 9 22.65 -11.24 -23.43
C PRO A 9 23.81 -10.29 -23.14
N ALA A 10 23.50 -9.05 -22.76
CA ALA A 10 24.47 -8.19 -22.10
C ALA A 10 24.79 -8.81 -20.73
N ALA A 11 26.06 -9.13 -20.51
CA ALA A 11 26.52 -9.76 -19.27
C ALA A 11 26.24 -8.85 -18.05
N ALA A 12 25.74 -9.45 -16.98
CA ALA A 12 25.60 -8.80 -15.69
C ALA A 12 26.94 -8.20 -15.24
N ARG A 13 26.90 -7.11 -14.46
CA ARG A 13 28.07 -6.55 -13.77
C ARG A 13 28.54 -7.59 -12.73
N ALA A 14 29.44 -8.48 -13.12
CA ALA A 14 30.16 -9.31 -12.17
C ALA A 14 30.91 -8.38 -11.20
N GLY A 15 30.48 -8.33 -9.95
CA GLY A 15 31.28 -7.74 -8.88
C GLY A 15 32.63 -8.45 -8.83
N ALA A 16 33.71 -7.72 -8.52
CA ALA A 16 35.02 -8.34 -8.36
C ALA A 16 34.92 -9.48 -7.32
N PRO A 17 35.45 -10.68 -7.61
CA PRO A 17 35.36 -11.81 -6.69
C PRO A 17 36.01 -11.43 -5.36
N VAL A 18 35.23 -11.50 -4.27
CA VAL A 18 35.77 -11.35 -2.93
C VAL A 18 36.53 -12.63 -2.61
N SER A 19 37.78 -12.52 -2.14
CA SER A 19 38.53 -13.71 -1.73
C SER A 19 37.80 -14.39 -0.57
N PRO A 20 37.57 -15.72 -0.62
CA PRO A 20 36.90 -16.43 0.45
C PRO A 20 37.50 -16.14 1.83
N ARG A 21 36.65 -15.84 2.82
CA ARG A 21 37.10 -15.48 4.17
C ARG A 21 36.68 -16.52 5.22
N PRO A 22 37.56 -16.88 6.15
CA PRO A 22 37.18 -17.63 7.33
C PRO A 22 36.51 -16.70 8.33
N HIS A 23 35.45 -17.18 8.96
CA HIS A 23 34.74 -16.47 10.02
C HIS A 23 34.86 -17.19 11.36
N THR A 24 34.85 -16.42 12.45
CA THR A 24 34.81 -16.97 13.81
C THR A 24 33.55 -16.50 14.53
N LEU A 25 32.85 -17.38 15.23
CA LEU A 25 31.65 -17.07 16.02
C LEU A 25 31.95 -17.33 17.50
N GLN A 26 31.99 -16.27 18.30
CA GLN A 26 32.06 -16.35 19.76
C GLN A 26 30.64 -16.27 20.33
N ILE A 27 30.32 -17.10 21.33
CA ILE A 27 28.98 -17.21 21.91
C ILE A 27 28.99 -16.64 23.32
N ALA A 28 28.03 -15.77 23.62
CA ALA A 28 27.81 -15.23 24.95
C ALA A 28 26.33 -15.30 25.34
N VAL A 29 26.05 -15.46 26.63
CA VAL A 29 24.68 -15.44 27.17
C VAL A 29 24.58 -14.66 28.48
N PRO A 30 23.48 -13.94 28.74
CA PRO A 30 23.24 -13.37 30.06
C PRO A 30 22.87 -14.49 31.04
N ARG A 31 23.73 -14.78 32.01
CA ARG A 31 23.48 -15.80 33.04
C ARG A 31 22.75 -15.16 34.23
N ASP A 32 21.46 -14.87 34.04
CA ASP A 32 20.58 -14.38 35.11
C ASP A 32 19.92 -15.56 35.84
N ALA A 33 20.15 -15.66 37.16
CA ALA A 33 19.55 -16.70 38.00
C ALA A 33 18.01 -16.65 38.03
N ALA A 34 17.40 -15.49 37.80
CA ALA A 34 15.95 -15.33 37.74
C ALA A 34 15.34 -15.81 36.41
N ARG A 35 16.17 -15.93 35.37
CA ARG A 35 15.76 -16.33 34.00
C ARG A 35 16.79 -17.29 33.40
N PRO A 36 16.89 -18.52 33.93
CA PRO A 36 17.86 -19.49 33.44
C PRO A 36 17.53 -19.92 32.01
N PHE A 37 18.57 -20.33 31.27
CA PHE A 37 18.39 -21.06 30.02
C PHE A 37 17.91 -22.48 30.31
N THR A 38 16.91 -22.94 29.56
CA THR A 38 16.53 -24.36 29.55
C THR A 38 17.45 -25.20 28.66
N ALA A 39 18.02 -24.60 27.60
CA ALA A 39 18.98 -25.24 26.73
C ALA A 39 20.36 -25.37 27.38
N SER A 40 21.03 -26.49 27.16
CA SER A 40 22.44 -26.68 27.55
C SER A 40 23.38 -25.89 26.66
N ASP A 41 24.60 -25.63 27.14
CA ASP A 41 25.63 -24.96 26.32
C ASP A 41 25.92 -25.72 25.02
N GLU A 42 25.89 -27.06 25.05
CA GLU A 42 26.01 -27.90 23.84
C GLU A 42 24.89 -27.62 22.83
N GLN A 43 23.65 -27.46 23.30
CA GLN A 43 22.51 -27.13 22.44
C GLN A 43 22.62 -25.71 21.86
N LEU A 44 23.13 -24.75 22.64
CA LEU A 44 23.39 -23.39 22.16
C LEU A 44 24.51 -23.34 21.11
N ILE A 45 25.60 -24.09 21.33
CA ILE A 45 26.69 -24.23 20.35
C ILE A 45 26.16 -24.88 19.07
N ALA A 46 25.35 -25.94 19.17
CA ALA A 46 24.76 -26.62 18.02
C ALA A 46 23.83 -25.69 17.21
N LEU A 47 23.05 -24.84 17.88
CA LEU A 47 22.21 -23.83 17.23
C LEU A 47 23.07 -22.84 16.41
N VAL A 48 24.16 -22.33 16.98
CA VAL A 48 25.06 -21.40 16.28
C VAL A 48 25.78 -22.07 15.12
N ALA A 49 26.24 -23.31 15.30
CA ALA A 49 26.85 -24.10 14.23
C ALA A 49 25.87 -24.36 13.08
N SER A 50 24.61 -24.66 13.38
CA SER A 50 23.56 -24.87 12.36
C SER A 50 23.30 -23.61 11.52
N ALA A 51 23.31 -22.42 12.13
CA ALA A 51 23.20 -21.16 11.39
C ALA A 51 24.46 -20.87 10.55
N ALA A 52 25.64 -21.22 11.05
CA ALA A 52 26.90 -21.08 10.32
C ALA A 52 26.97 -22.01 9.10
N ASP A 53 26.55 -23.27 9.23
CA ASP A 53 26.49 -24.22 8.12
C ASP A 53 25.54 -23.75 7.01
N HIS A 54 24.39 -23.16 7.39
CA HIS A 54 23.45 -22.58 6.43
C HIS A 54 24.07 -21.44 5.61
N TRP A 55 24.78 -20.52 6.27
CA TRP A 55 25.49 -19.44 5.58
C TRP A 55 26.67 -19.94 4.73
N ARG A 56 27.34 -21.01 5.14
CA ARG A 56 28.39 -21.63 4.31
C ARG A 56 27.81 -22.08 2.97
N GLU A 57 26.65 -22.73 2.97
CA GLU A 57 25.95 -23.16 1.76
C GLU A 57 25.48 -21.97 0.91
N LEU A 58 24.78 -21.00 1.51
CA LEU A 58 24.24 -19.83 0.78
C LEU A 58 25.32 -18.87 0.23
N SER A 59 26.51 -18.86 0.83
CA SER A 59 27.63 -18.02 0.38
C SER A 59 28.31 -18.52 -0.90
N GLU A 60 27.99 -19.73 -1.37
CA GLU A 60 28.58 -20.36 -2.56
C GLU A 60 30.12 -20.28 -2.59
N GLY A 61 30.73 -20.49 -1.42
CA GLY A 61 32.19 -20.51 -1.25
C GLY A 61 32.82 -19.13 -0.98
N GLN A 62 32.05 -18.05 -0.88
CA GLN A 62 32.56 -16.75 -0.41
C GLN A 62 32.94 -16.77 1.07
N ILE A 63 32.33 -17.66 1.86
CA ILE A 63 32.76 -17.99 3.22
C ILE A 63 33.54 -19.31 3.15
N SER A 64 34.85 -19.25 3.41
CA SER A 64 35.72 -20.44 3.29
C SER A 64 35.51 -21.43 4.43
N SER A 65 35.19 -20.93 5.62
CA SER A 65 34.95 -21.74 6.83
C SER A 65 34.31 -20.91 7.93
N PHE A 66 33.62 -21.59 8.85
CA PHE A 66 33.27 -21.04 10.16
C PHE A 66 34.01 -21.80 11.25
N THR A 67 34.49 -21.06 12.25
CA THR A 67 34.97 -21.60 13.53
C THR A 67 34.03 -21.13 14.62
N VAL A 68 33.21 -22.04 15.13
CA VAL A 68 32.34 -21.77 16.28
C VAL A 68 33.14 -22.04 17.55
N ASP A 69 33.14 -21.09 18.49
CA ASP A 69 33.77 -21.27 19.78
C ASP A 69 33.11 -22.45 20.52
N PRO A 70 33.88 -23.43 21.01
CA PRO A 70 33.34 -24.57 21.75
C PRO A 70 32.84 -24.21 23.15
N THR A 71 32.93 -22.93 23.55
CA THR A 71 32.51 -22.45 24.87
C THR A 71 31.44 -21.36 24.75
N VAL A 72 30.61 -21.26 25.79
CA VAL A 72 29.56 -20.25 25.92
C VAL A 72 29.91 -19.32 27.09
N ASP A 73 30.32 -18.11 26.75
CA ASP A 73 30.72 -17.11 27.75
C ASP A 73 29.52 -16.57 28.52
N ALA A 74 29.72 -16.27 29.80
CA ALA A 74 28.77 -15.48 30.57
C ALA A 74 28.96 -13.99 30.26
N LEU A 75 27.92 -13.34 29.76
CA LEU A 75 27.92 -11.88 29.62
C LEU A 75 27.98 -11.25 31.02
N PRO A 76 28.87 -10.28 31.29
CA PRO A 76 29.00 -9.69 32.61
C PRO A 76 27.67 -9.05 33.06
N PRO A 77 27.16 -9.33 34.27
CA PRO A 77 25.85 -8.83 34.72
C PRO A 77 25.71 -7.31 34.70
N GLU A 78 26.80 -6.58 34.89
CA GLU A 78 26.86 -5.12 34.80
C GLU A 78 26.68 -4.57 33.38
N SER A 79 26.77 -5.43 32.37
CA SER A 79 26.67 -5.04 30.96
C SER A 79 25.23 -4.90 30.49
N TYR A 80 24.23 -5.37 31.25
CA TYR A 80 22.83 -5.32 30.82
C TYR A 80 21.87 -5.06 32.00
N SER A 81 20.82 -4.29 31.76
CA SER A 81 19.77 -4.01 32.75
C SER A 81 18.66 -5.06 32.76
N ASP A 82 18.36 -5.68 31.62
CA ASP A 82 17.38 -6.76 31.47
C ASP A 82 17.90 -7.77 30.42
N PRO A 83 18.01 -9.07 30.75
CA PRO A 83 18.44 -10.10 29.80
C PRO A 83 17.46 -10.37 28.66
N CYS A 84 16.30 -9.70 28.62
CA CYS A 84 15.31 -9.81 27.56
C CYS A 84 15.17 -8.55 26.70
N GLU A 85 15.96 -7.50 26.96
CA GLU A 85 15.95 -6.28 26.17
C GLU A 85 17.08 -6.30 25.13
N LEU A 86 16.72 -6.49 23.85
CA LEU A 86 17.68 -6.63 22.74
C LEU A 86 18.66 -5.46 22.65
N ASP A 87 18.18 -4.22 22.74
CA ASP A 87 19.01 -3.02 22.63
C ASP A 87 19.99 -2.88 23.79
N ALA A 88 19.55 -3.25 25.01
CA ALA A 88 20.41 -3.25 26.19
C ALA A 88 21.51 -4.31 26.07
N LEU A 89 21.17 -5.51 25.62
CA LEU A 89 22.15 -6.58 25.37
C LEU A 89 23.12 -6.23 24.24
N MET A 90 22.64 -5.65 23.14
CA MET A 90 23.48 -5.20 22.03
C MET A 90 24.47 -4.13 22.49
N THR A 91 24.00 -3.16 23.27
CA THR A 91 24.84 -2.09 23.82
C THR A 91 25.84 -2.64 24.83
N GLY A 92 25.38 -3.51 25.72
CA GLY A 92 26.18 -4.18 26.74
C GLY A 92 27.28 -5.05 26.16
N ALA A 93 26.95 -5.90 25.20
CA ALA A 93 27.90 -6.77 24.53
C ALA A 93 29.01 -5.98 23.84
N ARG A 94 28.69 -4.85 23.22
CA ARG A 94 29.68 -3.95 22.61
C ARG A 94 30.60 -3.27 23.63
N GLN A 95 30.16 -3.13 24.88
CA GLN A 95 30.98 -2.57 25.96
C GLN A 95 31.83 -3.65 26.63
N ALA A 96 31.25 -4.84 26.84
CA ALA A 96 31.89 -5.98 27.51
C ALA A 96 32.99 -6.62 26.67
N TYR A 97 32.81 -6.67 25.35
CA TYR A 97 33.78 -7.24 24.42
C TYR A 97 34.51 -6.13 23.66
N PRO A 98 35.84 -6.23 23.47
CA PRO A 98 36.61 -5.16 22.85
C PRO A 98 36.16 -4.90 21.41
N ALA A 99 35.85 -3.64 21.10
CA ALA A 99 35.44 -3.19 19.76
C ALA A 99 36.48 -3.47 18.66
N SER A 100 37.74 -3.73 19.03
CA SER A 100 38.81 -4.17 18.12
C SER A 100 38.60 -5.60 17.59
N ARG A 101 37.78 -6.41 18.26
CA ARG A 101 37.45 -7.80 17.88
C ARG A 101 36.10 -7.86 17.14
N PHE A 102 35.08 -7.14 17.62
CA PHE A 102 33.73 -7.13 17.04
C PHE A 102 33.34 -5.72 16.54
N SER A 103 34.14 -5.21 15.59
CA SER A 103 34.03 -3.83 15.13
C SER A 103 32.67 -3.52 14.50
N THR A 104 32.17 -2.31 14.72
CA THR A 104 31.01 -1.74 14.03
C THR A 104 31.49 -0.51 13.26
N GLY A 105 31.94 -0.71 12.02
CA GLY A 105 32.59 0.34 11.23
C GLY A 105 33.31 -0.18 9.97
N PRO A 106 34.02 0.68 9.23
CA PRO A 106 34.63 0.36 7.93
C PRO A 106 35.74 -0.71 7.97
N SER A 107 36.19 -1.13 9.16
CA SER A 107 37.25 -2.13 9.37
C SER A 107 36.72 -3.40 10.06
N GLN A 108 35.49 -3.82 9.75
CA GLN A 108 34.87 -5.04 10.28
C GLN A 108 35.69 -6.29 9.91
N ALA A 109 36.38 -6.87 10.89
CA ALA A 109 37.00 -8.19 10.77
C ALA A 109 35.91 -9.28 10.70
N PRO A 110 36.17 -10.46 10.09
CA PRO A 110 35.20 -11.55 9.96
C PRO A 110 34.94 -12.29 11.30
N GLN A 111 34.78 -11.57 12.39
CA GLN A 111 34.56 -12.08 13.74
C GLN A 111 33.16 -11.68 14.22
N HIS A 112 32.40 -12.65 14.70
CA HIS A 112 31.02 -12.48 15.12
C HIS A 112 30.88 -12.77 16.61
N LEU A 113 30.22 -11.88 17.33
CA LEU A 113 29.75 -12.14 18.70
C LEU A 113 28.26 -12.45 18.63
N VAL A 114 27.88 -13.66 19.01
CA VAL A 114 26.50 -14.13 19.06
C VAL A 114 26.04 -14.13 20.52
N VAL A 115 25.11 -13.24 20.84
CA VAL A 115 24.49 -13.12 22.15
C VAL A 115 23.12 -13.79 22.10
N LEU A 116 22.94 -14.89 22.82
CA LEU A 116 21.65 -15.59 22.87
C LEU A 116 20.87 -15.14 24.10
N LEU A 117 19.54 -15.02 23.97
CA LEU A 117 18.63 -14.70 25.07
C LEU A 117 17.99 -15.98 25.61
N PRO A 118 17.67 -16.06 26.92
CA PRO A 118 16.97 -17.21 27.46
C PRO A 118 15.56 -17.34 26.87
N ASP A 119 15.07 -18.57 26.79
CA ASP A 119 13.77 -18.94 26.24
C ASP A 119 12.58 -18.36 27.03
N SER A 120 12.82 -17.97 28.28
CA SER A 120 11.86 -17.25 29.13
C SER A 120 11.60 -15.79 28.69
N CYS A 121 12.43 -15.23 27.80
CA CYS A 121 12.21 -13.91 27.24
C CYS A 121 10.99 -13.88 26.31
N GLN A 122 10.07 -12.96 26.56
CA GLN A 122 8.92 -12.76 25.68
C GLN A 122 9.35 -12.06 24.39
N GLY A 123 8.99 -12.63 23.24
CA GLY A 123 9.30 -12.10 21.92
C GLY A 123 10.30 -12.96 21.15
N ARG A 124 9.98 -13.26 19.89
CA ARG A 124 10.80 -14.07 18.98
C ARG A 124 11.67 -13.16 18.10
N ASN A 125 12.46 -12.30 18.73
CA ASN A 125 13.11 -11.20 18.01
C ASN A 125 14.64 -11.41 17.93
N GLY A 126 15.26 -10.68 17.01
CA GLY A 126 16.71 -10.58 16.89
C GLY A 126 17.15 -9.14 16.60
N LEU A 127 18.45 -8.90 16.72
CA LEU A 127 19.08 -7.66 16.34
C LEU A 127 20.52 -7.93 15.90
N GLY A 128 20.84 -7.57 14.66
CA GLY A 128 22.17 -7.71 14.07
C GLY A 128 22.81 -6.36 13.73
N THR A 129 24.14 -6.31 13.75
CA THR A 129 24.86 -5.15 13.22
C THR A 129 24.99 -5.24 11.71
N LEU A 130 24.84 -4.12 11.01
CA LEU A 130 25.00 -4.11 9.55
C LEU A 130 26.49 -4.13 9.16
N GLY A 131 26.85 -5.12 8.35
CA GLY A 131 28.14 -5.27 7.70
C GLY A 131 28.32 -4.27 6.56
N VAL A 132 29.55 -3.79 6.37
CA VAL A 132 29.89 -2.84 5.28
C VAL A 132 30.66 -3.49 4.13
N ALA A 133 31.21 -4.69 4.35
CA ALA A 133 31.93 -5.50 3.37
C ALA A 133 31.28 -6.87 3.19
N ARG A 134 30.82 -7.13 1.96
CA ARG A 134 30.13 -8.36 1.50
C ARG A 134 30.88 -9.61 1.94
N PHE A 135 30.25 -10.44 2.79
CA PHE A 135 30.81 -11.68 3.35
C PHE A 135 32.20 -11.57 4.00
N ALA A 136 32.73 -10.37 4.21
CA ALA A 136 34.03 -10.16 4.86
C ALA A 136 33.85 -9.54 6.25
N SER A 137 32.67 -8.97 6.50
CA SER A 137 32.34 -8.32 7.77
C SER A 137 31.87 -9.34 8.80
N GLY A 138 32.31 -9.13 10.03
CA GLY A 138 31.69 -9.67 11.23
C GLY A 138 30.90 -8.59 11.95
N GLY A 139 30.55 -8.85 13.21
CA GLY A 139 29.77 -7.91 14.01
C GLY A 139 29.14 -8.56 15.24
N VAL A 140 28.08 -7.96 15.74
CA VAL A 140 27.35 -8.46 16.91
C VAL A 140 25.94 -8.87 16.49
N VAL A 141 25.52 -10.04 16.93
CA VAL A 141 24.16 -10.55 16.80
C VAL A 141 23.60 -10.77 18.17
N VAL A 142 22.35 -10.39 18.36
CA VAL A 142 21.54 -10.72 19.52
C VAL A 142 20.33 -11.50 19.01
N ALA A 143 20.08 -12.72 19.52
CA ALA A 143 19.01 -13.57 19.01
C ALA A 143 18.25 -14.29 20.13
N SER A 144 16.92 -14.29 20.02
CA SER A 144 16.05 -15.03 20.94
C SER A 144 16.13 -16.54 20.71
N THR A 145 16.22 -17.32 21.79
CA THR A 145 16.02 -18.79 21.76
C THR A 145 14.61 -19.19 22.17
N ALA A 146 13.66 -18.24 22.24
CA ALA A 146 12.29 -18.53 22.59
C ALA A 146 11.55 -19.25 21.44
N GLY A 147 10.95 -20.39 21.74
CA GLY A 147 10.23 -21.22 20.77
C GLY A 147 10.98 -22.51 20.45
N SER A 148 10.90 -22.97 19.20
CA SER A 148 11.58 -24.16 18.73
C SER A 148 13.03 -23.86 18.32
N ALA A 149 13.84 -24.93 18.19
CA ALA A 149 15.18 -24.82 17.62
C ALA A 149 15.15 -24.27 16.18
N GLY A 150 14.14 -24.66 15.38
CA GLY A 150 13.94 -24.15 14.02
C GLY A 150 13.71 -22.64 13.99
N LYS A 151 12.83 -22.12 14.87
CA LYS A 151 12.63 -20.66 15.00
C LYS A 151 13.89 -19.93 15.40
N SER A 152 14.60 -20.47 16.38
CA SER A 152 15.84 -19.87 16.88
C SER A 152 16.90 -19.82 15.77
N GLN A 153 16.99 -20.87 14.95
CA GLN A 153 17.90 -20.91 13.80
C GLN A 153 17.48 -19.89 12.74
N GLN A 154 16.19 -19.77 12.42
CA GLN A 154 15.67 -18.79 11.46
C GLN A 154 16.06 -17.36 11.85
N ILE A 155 15.87 -17.00 13.13
CA ILE A 155 16.28 -15.68 13.67
C ILE A 155 17.80 -15.52 13.54
N LEU A 156 18.58 -16.50 14.00
CA LEU A 156 20.03 -16.37 13.99
C LEU A 156 20.62 -16.26 12.58
N VAL A 157 20.10 -17.03 11.61
CA VAL A 157 20.49 -16.91 10.20
C VAL A 157 20.16 -15.52 9.66
N HIS A 158 18.97 -14.99 9.94
CA HIS A 158 18.57 -13.64 9.54
C HIS A 158 19.54 -12.58 10.09
N GLU A 159 19.78 -12.59 11.40
CA GLU A 159 20.62 -11.58 12.04
C GLU A 159 22.09 -11.66 11.61
N LEU A 160 22.61 -12.87 11.34
CA LEU A 160 23.93 -13.03 10.72
C LEU A 160 23.98 -12.44 9.30
N GLY A 161 22.86 -12.48 8.57
CA GLY A 161 22.73 -11.81 7.27
C GLY A 161 23.02 -10.32 7.33
N HIS A 162 22.65 -9.64 8.42
CA HIS A 162 23.03 -8.24 8.64
C HIS A 162 24.53 -8.07 8.73
N ASN A 163 25.24 -8.92 9.48
CA ASN A 163 26.70 -8.85 9.56
C ASN A 163 27.37 -9.03 8.19
N PHE A 164 26.74 -9.74 7.25
CA PHE A 164 27.26 -9.88 5.88
C PHE A 164 26.90 -8.71 4.96
N GLY A 165 26.01 -7.81 5.38
CA GLY A 165 25.63 -6.59 4.66
C GLY A 165 24.21 -6.60 4.09
N LEU A 166 23.37 -7.60 4.43
CA LEU A 166 21.98 -7.61 4.00
C LEU A 166 21.13 -6.67 4.83
N SER A 167 20.17 -6.02 4.18
CA SER A 167 19.04 -5.36 4.83
C SER A 167 17.80 -6.23 4.73
N HIS A 168 16.72 -5.81 5.38
CA HIS A 168 15.47 -6.56 5.34
C HIS A 168 14.90 -6.70 3.94
N SER A 169 14.14 -7.76 3.75
CA SER A 169 13.25 -7.98 2.61
C SER A 169 11.88 -7.43 2.94
N ALA A 170 11.31 -6.60 2.08
CA ALA A 170 9.98 -6.06 2.30
C ALA A 170 8.94 -6.69 1.39
N GLY A 171 7.71 -6.75 1.89
CA GLY A 171 6.53 -7.04 1.08
C GLY A 171 5.87 -5.74 0.66
N GLY A 172 5.31 -5.70 -0.53
CA GLY A 172 4.66 -4.50 -1.02
C GLY A 172 3.51 -4.74 -1.97
N VAL A 173 2.62 -3.75 -1.97
CA VAL A 173 1.51 -3.64 -2.90
C VAL A 173 1.74 -2.38 -3.72
N CYS A 174 2.00 -2.57 -5.00
CA CYS A 174 2.12 -1.50 -5.98
C CYS A 174 0.84 -1.45 -6.81
N GLY A 175 0.15 -0.31 -6.86
CA GLY A 175 -0.91 -0.03 -7.83
C GLY A 175 -2.00 -1.12 -7.91
N GLY A 176 -2.97 -1.10 -7.00
CA GLY A 176 -4.05 -2.09 -6.99
C GLY A 176 -5.20 -1.82 -6.02
N ILE A 177 -5.22 -0.67 -5.35
CA ILE A 177 -6.35 -0.28 -4.49
C ILE A 177 -7.19 0.73 -5.27
N PRO A 178 -8.47 0.45 -5.56
CA PRO A 178 -9.35 1.43 -6.19
C PRO A 178 -9.45 2.71 -5.34
N GLY A 179 -8.76 3.77 -5.76
CA GLY A 179 -8.95 5.14 -5.28
C GLY A 179 -7.87 5.75 -4.38
N ASP A 180 -6.62 5.29 -4.44
CA ASP A 180 -5.48 6.10 -4.01
C ASP A 180 -4.95 6.93 -5.18
N GLY A 181 -5.33 8.20 -5.23
CA GLY A 181 -4.76 9.13 -6.19
C GLY A 181 -3.22 9.12 -6.09
N GLU A 182 -2.58 8.86 -7.23
CA GLU A 182 -1.25 9.33 -7.62
C GLU A 182 -0.18 9.41 -6.52
N SER A 183 0.05 8.33 -5.80
CA SER A 183 1.43 8.04 -5.43
C SER A 183 1.84 6.79 -6.17
N GLY A 184 2.64 6.92 -7.24
CA GLY A 184 3.33 5.79 -7.88
C GLY A 184 4.36 5.11 -6.95
N ALA A 185 4.09 5.05 -5.65
CA ALA A 185 4.88 4.41 -4.62
C ALA A 185 4.12 3.17 -4.14
N CYS A 186 4.82 2.04 -4.13
CA CYS A 186 4.31 0.84 -3.49
C CYS A 186 4.09 1.11 -2.01
N ARG A 187 3.00 0.58 -1.46
CA ARG A 187 2.90 0.46 0.00
C ARG A 187 3.80 -0.68 0.39
N VAL A 188 4.73 -0.43 1.29
CA VAL A 188 5.80 -1.37 1.66
C VAL A 188 5.69 -1.62 3.16
N ASP A 189 5.80 -2.88 3.55
CA ASP A 189 5.91 -3.31 4.93
C ASP A 189 7.20 -4.11 5.07
N GLU A 190 8.06 -3.64 5.96
CA GLU A 190 9.37 -4.20 6.21
C GLU A 190 9.24 -5.60 6.82
N TYR A 191 10.12 -6.53 6.43
CA TYR A 191 10.05 -7.94 6.80
C TYR A 191 8.86 -8.74 6.24
N PHE A 192 8.05 -8.16 5.36
CA PHE A 192 6.93 -8.90 4.78
C PHE A 192 7.29 -9.60 3.49
N GLY A 193 8.55 -9.65 3.04
CA GLY A 193 8.97 -10.28 1.78
C GLY A 193 9.30 -11.77 1.94
N TYR A 194 8.30 -12.60 2.28
CA TYR A 194 8.47 -13.98 2.76
C TYR A 194 9.19 -14.99 1.86
N PRO A 195 9.22 -14.88 0.53
CA PRO A 195 10.04 -15.79 -0.26
C PRO A 195 11.56 -15.51 -0.15
N GLU A 196 11.99 -14.70 0.81
CA GLU A 196 13.36 -14.27 1.05
C GLU A 196 13.75 -14.43 2.53
N LEU A 197 15.02 -14.79 2.80
CA LEU A 197 15.47 -15.12 4.16
C LEU A 197 15.53 -13.91 5.09
N MET A 198 15.72 -12.71 4.53
CA MET A 198 15.72 -11.44 5.28
C MET A 198 14.29 -10.94 5.59
N SER A 199 13.30 -11.83 5.58
CA SER A 199 11.91 -11.57 5.97
C SER A 199 11.68 -11.91 7.46
N ASN A 200 10.43 -11.86 7.93
CA ASN A 200 10.07 -12.05 9.33
C ASN A 200 9.81 -13.50 9.77
N GLU A 201 10.29 -14.51 9.03
CA GLU A 201 9.87 -15.91 9.26
C GLU A 201 10.14 -16.39 10.69
N GLY A 202 11.32 -16.07 11.24
CA GLY A 202 11.74 -16.46 12.58
C GLY A 202 10.89 -15.87 13.71
N SER A 203 10.43 -14.62 13.56
CA SER A 203 9.63 -13.96 14.61
C SER A 203 8.12 -14.20 14.50
N SER A 204 7.65 -14.60 13.30
CA SER A 204 6.24 -14.79 13.05
C SER A 204 5.67 -15.94 13.89
N PRO A 205 4.55 -15.72 14.62
CA PRO A 205 3.89 -16.77 15.37
C PRO A 205 3.05 -17.69 14.48
N THR A 206 2.68 -17.25 13.27
CA THR A 206 1.86 -18.02 12.31
C THR A 206 2.68 -18.88 11.37
N ILE A 207 3.96 -18.58 11.21
CA ILE A 207 4.87 -19.36 10.37
C ILE A 207 5.50 -20.43 11.25
N GLY A 208 5.42 -21.69 10.82
CA GLY A 208 6.03 -22.82 11.53
C GLY A 208 7.55 -22.91 11.34
N ASP A 209 8.09 -24.07 11.68
CA ASP A 209 9.52 -24.40 11.54
C ASP A 209 9.85 -24.85 10.10
N HIS A 210 9.60 -23.95 9.15
CA HIS A 210 9.94 -24.20 7.76
C HIS A 210 11.44 -23.94 7.50
N PRO A 211 12.11 -24.72 6.65
CA PRO A 211 13.41 -24.35 6.12
C PRO A 211 13.39 -22.93 5.53
N LEU A 212 14.48 -22.19 5.73
CA LEU A 212 14.62 -20.85 5.15
C LEU A 212 14.80 -20.94 3.62
N PRO A 213 14.21 -20.00 2.87
CA PRO A 213 14.41 -19.92 1.43
C PRO A 213 15.85 -19.57 1.03
N VAL A 214 16.26 -19.94 -0.19
CA VAL A 214 17.50 -19.43 -0.80
C VAL A 214 17.40 -17.94 -1.11
N LEU A 215 18.56 -17.27 -1.15
CA LEU A 215 18.68 -15.86 -1.55
C LEU A 215 18.05 -15.61 -2.93
N GLY A 216 17.20 -14.59 -3.02
CA GLY A 216 16.65 -14.08 -4.28
C GLY A 216 17.70 -13.34 -5.11
N ALA A 217 17.37 -13.11 -6.38
CA ALA A 217 18.28 -12.52 -7.37
C ALA A 217 18.84 -11.15 -6.94
N VAL A 218 18.06 -10.29 -6.29
CA VAL A 218 18.55 -8.96 -5.86
C VAL A 218 19.65 -9.07 -4.79
N PHE A 219 19.53 -9.98 -3.83
CA PHE A 219 20.59 -10.15 -2.84
C PHE A 219 21.80 -10.91 -3.38
N ARG A 220 21.58 -11.86 -4.29
CA ARG A 220 22.69 -12.52 -5.00
C ARG A 220 23.50 -11.54 -5.81
N ASP A 221 22.85 -10.62 -6.53
CA ASP A 221 23.50 -9.51 -7.23
C ASP A 221 24.25 -8.59 -6.28
N HIS A 222 23.61 -8.22 -5.17
CA HIS A 222 24.23 -7.43 -4.13
C HIS A 222 25.52 -8.08 -3.62
N PHE A 223 25.63 -9.40 -3.63
CA PHE A 223 26.84 -10.10 -3.25
C PHE A 223 27.79 -10.46 -4.38
N GLY A 224 27.37 -10.33 -5.65
CA GLY A 224 28.14 -10.82 -6.78
C GLY A 224 28.18 -12.35 -6.86
N LEU A 225 27.14 -13.02 -6.37
CA LEU A 225 26.98 -14.49 -6.41
C LEU A 225 26.38 -14.99 -7.74
N GLU A 226 25.92 -14.10 -8.62
CA GLU A 226 25.25 -14.53 -9.84
C GLU A 226 26.21 -15.24 -10.80
N ALA A 227 25.89 -16.49 -11.14
CA ALA A 227 26.65 -17.25 -12.13
C ALA A 227 26.42 -16.68 -13.55
N PRO A 228 27.37 -16.87 -14.48
CA PRO A 228 27.16 -16.49 -15.87
C PRO A 228 25.88 -17.14 -16.44
N GLY A 229 25.00 -16.31 -17.02
CA GLY A 229 23.71 -16.75 -17.59
C GLY A 229 22.60 -16.97 -16.58
N GLU A 230 22.84 -16.76 -15.28
CA GLU A 230 21.82 -16.81 -14.23
C GLU A 230 20.75 -15.73 -14.40
N SER A 231 21.19 -14.52 -14.74
CA SER A 231 20.35 -13.33 -14.79
C SER A 231 20.58 -12.59 -16.11
N LEU A 232 19.49 -12.08 -16.68
CA LEU A 232 19.51 -11.29 -17.91
C LEU A 232 18.90 -9.92 -17.66
N THR A 233 19.54 -8.85 -18.14
CA THR A 233 18.95 -7.50 -18.14
C THR A 233 18.37 -7.20 -19.53
N ILE A 234 17.09 -6.85 -19.57
CA ILE A 234 16.42 -6.40 -20.79
C ILE A 234 16.89 -4.99 -21.12
N ASP A 235 17.61 -4.87 -22.24
CA ASP A 235 17.89 -3.57 -22.86
C ASP A 235 16.78 -3.25 -23.88
N TRP A 236 15.97 -2.25 -23.55
CA TRP A 236 14.90 -1.75 -24.42
C TRP A 236 15.23 -0.36 -25.00
N SER A 237 16.43 0.18 -24.75
CA SER A 237 16.77 1.57 -25.09
C SER A 237 16.75 1.85 -26.60
N ALA A 238 17.19 0.87 -27.41
CA ALA A 238 17.19 0.93 -28.87
C ALA A 238 15.88 0.45 -29.51
N GLU A 239 14.93 -0.03 -28.71
CA GLU A 239 13.74 -0.72 -29.18
C GLU A 239 12.57 0.24 -29.48
N PRO A 240 11.57 -0.19 -30.28
CA PRO A 240 10.38 0.60 -30.59
C PRO A 240 9.59 1.10 -29.37
N GLU A 241 8.60 1.96 -29.61
CA GLU A 241 7.72 2.52 -28.57
C GLU A 241 7.02 1.45 -27.71
N ARG A 242 6.80 0.26 -28.29
CA ARG A 242 6.30 -0.92 -27.60
C ARG A 242 7.13 -2.12 -28.01
N SER A 243 7.70 -2.81 -27.03
CA SER A 243 8.54 -3.98 -27.26
C SER A 243 8.22 -5.11 -26.32
N ARG A 244 8.25 -6.33 -26.85
CA ARG A 244 7.89 -7.55 -26.15
C ARG A 244 9.11 -8.46 -26.09
N PHE A 245 9.37 -8.99 -24.91
CA PHE A 245 10.45 -9.92 -24.63
C PHE A 245 9.88 -11.14 -23.92
N ASP A 246 10.24 -12.33 -24.39
CA ASP A 246 9.73 -13.60 -23.88
C ASP A 246 10.90 -14.44 -23.35
N TYR A 247 10.75 -14.96 -22.14
CA TYR A 247 11.78 -15.76 -21.46
C TYR A 247 11.18 -16.97 -20.76
N GLU A 248 11.98 -18.02 -20.61
CA GLU A 248 11.67 -19.17 -19.76
C GLU A 248 12.64 -19.15 -18.57
N LEU A 249 12.08 -19.04 -17.37
CA LEU A 249 12.82 -19.02 -16.11
C LEU A 249 12.88 -20.42 -15.51
N ARG A 250 14.08 -20.84 -15.11
CA ARG A 250 14.34 -22.01 -14.27
C ARG A 250 14.13 -21.67 -12.78
N PRO A 251 13.83 -22.66 -11.92
CA PRO A 251 13.77 -22.47 -10.47
C PRO A 251 14.97 -21.70 -9.92
N ARG A 252 14.73 -20.78 -8.98
CA ARG A 252 15.78 -20.00 -8.33
C ARG A 252 16.84 -20.88 -7.64
N ALA A 253 16.44 -22.05 -7.14
CA ALA A 253 17.32 -23.02 -6.50
C ALA A 253 18.09 -23.94 -7.47
N ASP A 254 17.85 -23.85 -8.80
CA ASP A 254 18.60 -24.65 -9.78
C ASP A 254 20.05 -24.16 -9.92
N ALA A 255 20.98 -25.09 -10.16
CA ALA A 255 22.39 -24.76 -10.35
C ALA A 255 22.70 -24.02 -11.67
N ALA A 256 21.91 -24.25 -12.74
CA ALA A 256 22.16 -23.69 -14.08
C ALA A 256 20.89 -23.13 -14.75
N GLY A 257 21.09 -22.37 -15.83
CA GLY A 257 20.02 -21.77 -16.63
C GLY A 257 19.62 -20.37 -16.19
N LEU A 258 18.78 -19.72 -17.01
CA LEU A 258 18.23 -18.40 -16.73
C LEU A 258 17.23 -18.50 -15.57
N ARG A 259 17.52 -17.85 -14.45
CA ARG A 259 16.72 -17.89 -13.22
C ARG A 259 16.09 -16.55 -12.88
N SER A 260 16.64 -15.45 -13.41
CA SER A 260 16.01 -14.14 -13.28
C SER A 260 16.12 -13.27 -14.54
N VAL A 261 15.15 -12.37 -14.70
CA VAL A 261 15.17 -11.33 -15.73
C VAL A 261 14.95 -9.98 -15.07
N ARG A 262 15.74 -8.99 -15.46
CA ARG A 262 15.68 -7.62 -14.94
C ARG A 262 15.23 -6.66 -16.02
N VAL A 263 14.41 -5.70 -15.64
CA VAL A 263 13.91 -4.67 -16.55
C VAL A 263 13.77 -3.35 -15.82
N SER A 264 14.24 -2.26 -16.44
CA SER A 264 13.97 -0.92 -15.95
C SER A 264 12.66 -0.39 -16.52
N ASP A 265 11.83 0.21 -15.68
CA ASP A 265 10.63 0.91 -16.09
C ASP A 265 11.01 2.19 -16.87
N PRO A 266 10.48 2.37 -18.11
CA PRO A 266 10.90 3.44 -19.01
C PRO A 266 10.48 4.84 -18.57
N HIS A 267 9.59 4.94 -17.59
CA HIS A 267 9.00 6.19 -17.14
C HIS A 267 9.56 6.67 -15.81
N THR A 268 10.03 5.75 -14.98
CA THR A 268 10.54 6.04 -13.63
C THR A 268 11.99 5.65 -13.42
N GLY A 269 12.56 4.83 -14.30
CA GLY A 269 13.89 4.24 -14.13
C GLY A 269 13.98 3.18 -13.04
N ARG A 270 12.87 2.86 -12.36
CA ARG A 270 12.83 1.82 -11.33
C ARG A 270 13.12 0.46 -11.96
N ARG A 271 13.88 -0.38 -11.25
CA ARG A 271 14.26 -1.70 -11.73
C ARG A 271 13.35 -2.74 -11.11
N TYR A 272 12.89 -3.67 -11.94
CA TYR A 272 12.10 -4.82 -11.53
C TYR A 272 12.85 -6.09 -11.90
N VAL A 273 12.85 -7.05 -10.99
CA VAL A 273 13.45 -8.38 -11.14
C VAL A 273 12.35 -9.41 -11.08
N LEU A 274 12.32 -10.29 -12.07
CA LEU A 274 11.41 -11.42 -12.17
C LEU A 274 12.21 -12.70 -11.92
N GLU A 275 11.75 -13.55 -11.01
CA GLU A 275 12.39 -14.85 -10.75
C GLU A 275 11.36 -15.94 -10.47
N TYR A 276 11.69 -17.20 -10.76
CA TYR A 276 10.78 -18.31 -10.51
C TYR A 276 11.06 -18.98 -9.16
N ARG A 277 10.15 -18.77 -8.19
CA ARG A 277 10.16 -19.39 -6.86
C ARG A 277 9.32 -20.66 -6.90
N SER A 278 9.95 -21.80 -7.17
CA SER A 278 9.27 -23.08 -7.40
C SER A 278 8.89 -23.84 -6.12
N GLY A 279 9.52 -23.53 -4.99
CA GLY A 279 9.43 -24.34 -3.77
C GLY A 279 10.10 -25.71 -3.88
N THR A 280 11.03 -25.88 -4.83
CA THR A 280 11.79 -27.11 -5.06
C THR A 280 13.28 -26.91 -4.81
N GLY A 281 14.06 -27.99 -4.84
CA GLY A 281 15.50 -27.92 -4.58
C GLY A 281 15.77 -27.45 -3.15
N LEU A 282 16.66 -26.47 -2.99
CA LEU A 282 16.97 -25.87 -1.68
C LEU A 282 15.81 -25.10 -1.04
N ASP A 283 14.79 -24.72 -1.82
CA ASP A 283 13.56 -24.13 -1.26
C ASP A 283 12.52 -25.20 -0.84
N ALA A 284 12.84 -26.49 -0.96
CA ALA A 284 11.90 -27.55 -0.59
C ALA A 284 11.51 -27.46 0.89
N GLY A 285 10.21 -27.38 1.16
CA GLY A 285 9.66 -27.26 2.51
C GLY A 285 9.62 -25.83 3.06
N ALA A 286 10.21 -24.85 2.36
CA ALA A 286 10.10 -23.44 2.72
C ALA A 286 8.62 -23.02 2.86
N PHE A 287 8.35 -22.01 3.69
CA PHE A 287 6.98 -21.64 4.02
C PHE A 287 6.11 -21.36 2.78
N TYR A 288 6.68 -20.69 1.77
CA TYR A 288 5.99 -20.38 0.53
C TYR A 288 5.71 -21.61 -0.35
N ALA A 289 6.49 -22.68 -0.21
CA ALA A 289 6.28 -23.93 -0.95
C ALA A 289 5.02 -24.66 -0.48
N GLY A 290 4.63 -24.47 0.79
CA GLY A 290 3.51 -25.16 1.42
C GLY A 290 2.13 -24.50 1.24
N GLY A 291 2.03 -23.34 0.59
CA GLY A 291 0.74 -22.65 0.47
C GLY A 291 0.33 -21.86 1.72
N GLY A 292 1.29 -21.48 2.58
CA GLY A 292 1.01 -20.82 3.85
C GLY A 292 0.44 -19.41 3.69
N THR A 293 -0.52 -19.04 4.54
CA THR A 293 -1.07 -17.66 4.56
C THR A 293 -0.34 -16.83 5.60
N ILE A 294 0.22 -15.70 5.18
CA ILE A 294 0.90 -14.79 6.11
C ILE A 294 -0.10 -13.98 6.92
N GLU A 295 0.33 -13.49 8.08
CA GLU A 295 -0.43 -12.49 8.82
C GLU A 295 -0.80 -11.30 7.92
N PRO A 296 -1.99 -10.71 8.10
CA PRO A 296 -2.48 -9.74 7.15
C PRO A 296 -1.56 -8.52 7.08
N PHE A 297 -1.02 -8.26 5.90
CA PHE A 297 -0.29 -7.04 5.54
C PHE A 297 -1.14 -5.81 5.92
N ARG A 298 -0.62 -4.88 6.75
CA ARG A 298 -1.39 -3.75 7.31
C ARG A 298 -0.82 -2.36 6.98
N PRO A 299 -0.63 -2.00 5.71
CA PRO A 299 -0.07 -0.71 5.33
C PRO A 299 -0.95 0.49 5.77
N ASP A 300 -2.23 0.27 6.12
CA ASP A 300 -3.16 1.30 6.59
C ASP A 300 -4.14 0.84 7.70
N GLY A 301 -3.88 -0.32 8.31
CA GLY A 301 -4.81 -0.98 9.24
C GLY A 301 -5.94 -1.78 8.55
N GLN A 302 -5.95 -1.86 7.22
CA GLN A 302 -6.70 -2.89 6.48
C GLN A 302 -5.88 -4.17 6.41
N GLN A 303 -6.57 -5.31 6.53
CA GLN A 303 -5.95 -6.63 6.51
C GLN A 303 -6.05 -7.23 5.11
N PHE A 304 -4.90 -7.48 4.48
CA PHE A 304 -4.82 -8.25 3.24
C PHE A 304 -4.22 -9.63 3.55
N PRO A 305 -5.04 -10.69 3.63
CA PRO A 305 -4.48 -12.04 3.69
C PRO A 305 -3.77 -12.32 2.36
N VAL A 306 -2.52 -12.78 2.45
CA VAL A 306 -1.73 -13.17 1.29
C VAL A 306 -1.29 -14.61 1.48
N THR A 307 -1.64 -15.47 0.52
CA THR A 307 -1.22 -16.86 0.49
C THR A 307 0.09 -16.96 -0.28
N MET A 308 1.15 -17.41 0.37
CA MET A 308 2.42 -17.68 -0.27
C MET A 308 2.31 -18.99 -1.02
N THR A 309 2.56 -18.96 -2.33
CA THR A 309 2.52 -20.13 -3.21
C THR A 309 3.72 -20.13 -4.14
N PRO A 310 4.15 -21.28 -4.68
CA PRO A 310 5.08 -21.29 -5.81
C PRO A 310 4.57 -20.44 -6.98
N GLY A 311 5.47 -19.79 -7.70
CA GLY A 311 5.13 -18.93 -8.83
C GLY A 311 6.24 -17.98 -9.24
N VAL A 312 5.94 -17.09 -10.18
CA VAL A 312 6.86 -16.02 -10.57
C VAL A 312 6.78 -14.91 -9.53
N ALA A 313 7.91 -14.60 -8.93
CA ALA A 313 8.08 -13.46 -8.07
C ALA A 313 8.43 -12.22 -8.88
N ILE A 314 7.87 -11.07 -8.50
CA ILE A 314 8.25 -9.76 -9.04
C ILE A 314 8.78 -8.95 -7.87
N GLN A 315 9.99 -8.41 -8.01
CA GLN A 315 10.65 -7.63 -6.97
C GLN A 315 11.03 -6.26 -7.53
N GLU A 316 10.68 -5.17 -6.84
CA GLU A 316 11.27 -3.85 -7.09
C GLU A 316 12.65 -3.83 -6.42
N ASP A 317 13.68 -3.64 -7.23
CA ASP A 317 15.06 -3.52 -6.77
C ASP A 317 15.36 -2.09 -6.31
N ALA A 318 16.08 -1.96 -5.20
CA ALA A 318 16.44 -0.68 -4.61
C ALA A 318 17.83 -0.22 -5.12
N ASP A 319 17.86 0.89 -5.86
CA ASP A 319 19.09 1.56 -6.31
C ASP A 319 19.19 2.96 -5.63
N PRO A 320 20.32 3.32 -4.97
CA PRO A 320 21.54 2.53 -4.77
C PRO A 320 21.39 1.41 -3.74
N PRO A 321 22.22 0.35 -3.86
CA PRO A 321 22.28 -0.71 -2.87
C PRO A 321 22.65 -0.15 -1.49
N LEU A 322 21.96 -0.72 -0.51
CA LEU A 322 22.09 -0.65 0.94
C LEU A 322 23.38 0.00 1.45
N THR A 323 23.31 1.27 1.87
CA THR A 323 24.35 1.93 2.68
C THR A 323 23.74 2.73 3.83
N SER A 324 24.57 2.97 4.85
CA SER A 324 24.27 3.07 6.28
C SER A 324 23.75 4.41 6.82
N ALA A 325 23.09 5.27 6.03
CA ALA A 325 22.66 6.57 6.55
C ALA A 325 21.37 7.11 5.93
N GLY A 326 20.25 6.88 6.61
CA GLY A 326 19.03 7.70 6.48
C GLY A 326 18.20 7.46 5.21
N GLY A 327 17.36 6.41 5.21
CA GLY A 327 16.27 6.26 4.25
C GLY A 327 16.41 5.14 3.22
N SER A 328 17.18 4.10 3.52
CA SER A 328 17.44 2.97 2.61
C SER A 328 16.15 2.38 2.04
N ARG A 329 16.09 2.29 0.71
CA ARG A 329 15.10 1.45 0.02
C ARG A 329 15.57 0.01 0.13
N MET A 330 14.68 -0.86 0.58
CA MET A 330 14.85 -2.31 0.64
C MET A 330 14.23 -2.94 -0.61
N PRO A 331 14.71 -4.13 -1.03
CA PRO A 331 14.03 -4.84 -2.09
C PRO A 331 12.59 -5.15 -1.68
N VAL A 332 11.65 -4.90 -2.59
CA VAL A 332 10.21 -5.02 -2.31
C VAL A 332 9.62 -6.13 -3.17
N TRP A 333 9.12 -7.18 -2.53
CA TRP A 333 8.34 -8.24 -3.16
C TRP A 333 6.94 -7.75 -3.47
N ILE A 334 6.52 -7.87 -4.72
CA ILE A 334 5.21 -7.39 -5.17
C ILE A 334 4.19 -8.51 -5.09
N TYR A 335 3.09 -8.26 -4.38
CA TYR A 335 2.02 -9.23 -4.19
C TYR A 335 0.84 -9.05 -5.15
N ASP A 336 0.29 -10.17 -5.61
CA ASP A 336 -0.93 -10.18 -6.40
C ASP A 336 -2.13 -10.07 -5.45
N LEU A 337 -2.57 -8.83 -5.24
CA LEU A 337 -3.77 -8.57 -4.44
C LEU A 337 -5.07 -9.07 -5.07
N ALA A 338 -5.12 -9.21 -6.40
CA ALA A 338 -6.33 -9.69 -7.06
C ALA A 338 -6.54 -11.18 -6.79
N ALA A 339 -5.45 -11.95 -6.82
CA ALA A 339 -5.45 -13.37 -6.44
C ALA A 339 -5.32 -13.59 -4.93
N GLY A 340 -4.82 -12.60 -4.18
CA GLY A 340 -4.47 -12.74 -2.77
C GLY A 340 -3.25 -13.64 -2.57
N THR A 341 -2.28 -13.62 -3.49
CA THR A 341 -1.11 -14.50 -3.49
C THR A 341 0.22 -13.73 -3.43
N GLY A 342 1.23 -14.38 -2.85
CA GLY A 342 2.57 -13.81 -2.69
C GLY A 342 3.43 -13.88 -3.95
N ASN A 343 3.15 -14.84 -4.84
CA ASN A 343 3.77 -14.96 -6.15
C ASN A 343 2.68 -15.02 -7.23
N PHE A 344 3.05 -14.68 -8.46
CA PHE A 344 2.18 -14.66 -9.62
C PHE A 344 2.09 -16.06 -10.25
N GLY A 345 0.87 -16.59 -10.29
CA GLY A 345 0.58 -17.90 -10.90
C GLY A 345 0.52 -17.84 -12.43
N ALA A 346 0.29 -19.01 -13.05
CA ALA A 346 0.15 -19.10 -14.50
C ALA A 346 -1.02 -18.23 -15.01
N HIS A 347 -0.84 -17.63 -16.19
CA HIS A 347 -1.83 -16.77 -16.87
C HIS A 347 -2.23 -15.51 -16.09
N THR A 348 -1.37 -15.04 -15.20
CA THR A 348 -1.57 -13.76 -14.50
C THR A 348 -0.88 -12.63 -15.24
N THR A 349 -1.39 -11.41 -15.04
CA THR A 349 -0.81 -10.19 -15.62
C THR A 349 -0.65 -9.15 -14.53
N TRP A 350 0.51 -8.51 -14.51
CA TRP A 350 0.80 -7.38 -13.64
C TRP A 350 1.30 -6.18 -14.46
N PHE A 351 1.05 -4.99 -13.95
CA PHE A 351 1.53 -3.73 -14.53
C PHE A 351 2.26 -2.93 -13.47
N THR A 352 3.33 -2.23 -13.85
CA THR A 352 3.86 -1.18 -12.99
C THR A 352 2.78 -0.11 -12.74
N PRO A 353 2.80 0.62 -11.60
CA PRO A 353 1.76 1.59 -11.27
C PRO A 353 1.54 2.67 -12.35
N ASN A 354 2.60 3.05 -13.06
CA ASN A 354 2.60 4.00 -14.17
C ASN A 354 2.39 3.35 -15.54
N ARG A 355 2.19 2.03 -15.59
CA ARG A 355 2.04 1.19 -16.79
C ARG A 355 3.20 1.23 -17.79
N GLY A 356 4.40 1.64 -17.37
CA GLY A 356 5.59 1.57 -18.21
C GLY A 356 6.00 0.13 -18.55
N LEU A 357 5.61 -0.83 -17.70
CA LEU A 357 5.83 -2.25 -17.89
C LEU A 357 4.52 -3.04 -17.73
N ARG A 358 4.37 -4.07 -18.55
CA ARG A 358 3.42 -5.18 -18.38
C ARG A 358 4.20 -6.48 -18.30
N ILE A 359 3.91 -7.26 -17.27
CA ILE A 359 4.49 -8.58 -17.04
C ILE A 359 3.34 -9.58 -17.14
N ASP A 360 3.39 -10.46 -18.13
CA ASP A 360 2.49 -11.60 -18.25
C ASP A 360 3.23 -12.87 -17.83
N VAL A 361 2.66 -13.60 -16.87
CA VAL A 361 3.12 -14.94 -16.51
C VAL A 361 2.37 -15.92 -17.41
N GLY A 362 3.12 -16.62 -18.26
CA GLY A 362 2.59 -17.62 -19.19
C GLY A 362 2.30 -18.95 -18.51
N ALA A 363 2.62 -20.05 -19.21
CA ALA A 363 2.54 -21.38 -18.62
C ALA A 363 3.64 -21.56 -17.56
N ILE A 364 3.29 -22.26 -16.47
CA ILE A 364 4.24 -22.71 -15.44
C ILE A 364 4.24 -24.23 -15.48
N ALA A 365 5.41 -24.83 -15.66
CA ALA A 365 5.67 -26.24 -15.43
C ALA A 365 6.16 -26.39 -13.98
N PRO A 366 5.34 -26.88 -13.04
CA PRO A 366 5.67 -26.87 -11.62
C PRO A 366 7.01 -27.53 -11.32
N GLY A 367 7.90 -26.81 -10.63
CA GLY A 367 9.22 -27.31 -10.26
C GLY A 367 10.25 -27.32 -11.40
N LEU A 368 9.88 -26.95 -12.62
CA LEU A 368 10.72 -27.07 -13.81
C LEU A 368 10.99 -25.74 -14.51
N SER A 369 9.94 -24.97 -14.81
CA SER A 369 10.09 -23.67 -15.46
C SER A 369 8.84 -22.80 -15.40
N ALA A 370 9.02 -21.50 -15.63
CA ALA A 370 7.95 -20.53 -15.79
C ALA A 370 8.22 -19.62 -17.00
N HIS A 371 7.23 -19.50 -17.90
CA HIS A 371 7.32 -18.53 -18.99
C HIS A 371 6.92 -17.14 -18.51
N VAL A 372 7.73 -16.14 -18.82
CA VAL A 372 7.43 -14.73 -18.55
C VAL A 372 7.55 -13.93 -19.83
N GLN A 373 6.60 -13.04 -20.04
CA GLN A 373 6.62 -12.06 -21.11
C GLN A 373 6.66 -10.67 -20.50
N VAL A 374 7.70 -9.91 -20.82
CA VAL A 374 7.84 -8.51 -20.42
C VAL A 374 7.53 -7.64 -21.62
N THR A 375 6.54 -6.78 -21.49
CA THR A 375 6.22 -5.76 -22.48
C THR A 375 6.58 -4.39 -21.91
N VAL A 376 7.45 -3.67 -22.62
CA VAL A 376 7.88 -2.32 -22.28
C VAL A 376 7.08 -1.32 -23.12
N TYR A 377 6.56 -0.28 -22.48
CA TYR A 377 5.83 0.80 -23.13
C TYR A 377 6.52 2.14 -22.88
N ARG A 378 7.03 2.76 -23.94
CA ARG A 378 7.76 4.03 -23.84
C ARG A 378 6.87 5.25 -24.04
N THR A 379 5.69 5.07 -24.65
CA THR A 379 4.80 6.17 -25.00
C THR A 379 3.87 6.54 -23.87
N ARG A 380 3.86 7.83 -23.49
CA ARG A 380 2.85 8.40 -22.60
C ARG A 380 1.74 9.04 -23.42
N ILE A 381 0.49 8.77 -23.05
CA ILE A 381 -0.65 9.50 -23.59
C ILE A 381 -0.76 10.84 -22.85
N THR A 382 -1.05 11.91 -23.60
CA THR A 382 -1.19 13.27 -23.06
C THR A 382 -2.45 13.91 -23.61
N ALA A 383 -3.28 14.47 -22.73
CA ALA A 383 -4.39 15.33 -23.10
C ALA A 383 -3.86 16.77 -23.27
N THR A 384 -3.83 17.26 -24.51
CA THR A 384 -3.43 18.63 -24.87
C THR A 384 -4.60 19.62 -24.86
N ALA A 385 -5.85 19.14 -24.81
CA ALA A 385 -7.06 19.95 -24.70
C ALA A 385 -8.19 19.17 -23.98
N PRO A 386 -9.12 19.87 -23.29
CA PRO A 386 -10.31 19.24 -22.75
C PRO A 386 -11.31 18.85 -23.84
N PRO A 387 -12.16 17.83 -23.60
CA PRO A 387 -13.23 17.46 -24.53
C PRO A 387 -14.25 18.59 -24.67
N THR A 388 -14.92 18.65 -25.82
CA THR A 388 -15.98 19.63 -26.14
C THR A 388 -17.35 18.96 -26.17
N ILE A 389 -18.40 19.76 -25.93
CA ILE A 389 -19.80 19.31 -26.06
C ILE A 389 -20.42 20.05 -27.24
N VAL A 390 -21.01 19.30 -28.16
CA VAL A 390 -21.78 19.84 -29.30
C VAL A 390 -23.25 19.45 -29.17
N GLY A 391 -24.13 20.30 -29.69
CA GLY A 391 -25.59 20.15 -29.58
C GLY A 391 -26.23 21.23 -28.70
N ARG A 392 -27.56 21.27 -28.68
CA ARG A 392 -28.33 22.26 -27.93
C ARG A 392 -28.75 21.67 -26.57
N ALA A 393 -28.45 22.40 -25.49
CA ALA A 393 -28.91 22.03 -24.16
C ALA A 393 -30.41 22.34 -23.98
N GLN A 394 -31.28 21.48 -24.51
CA GLN A 394 -32.74 21.60 -24.45
C GLN A 394 -33.39 20.22 -24.27
N VAL A 395 -34.43 20.12 -23.45
CA VAL A 395 -35.17 18.84 -23.25
C VAL A 395 -35.69 18.33 -24.59
N GLY A 396 -35.42 17.05 -24.88
CA GLY A 396 -35.71 16.35 -26.13
C GLY A 396 -34.53 16.28 -27.10
N GLU A 397 -33.50 17.12 -26.94
CA GLU A 397 -32.32 17.14 -27.80
C GLU A 397 -31.25 16.13 -27.35
N THR A 398 -30.25 15.89 -28.20
CA THR A 398 -29.08 15.06 -27.88
C THR A 398 -27.79 15.88 -27.93
N LEU A 399 -26.97 15.76 -26.89
CA LEU A 399 -25.62 16.31 -26.84
C LEU A 399 -24.61 15.23 -27.23
N HIS A 400 -23.55 15.62 -27.93
CA HIS A 400 -22.43 14.74 -28.27
C HIS A 400 -21.13 15.27 -27.66
N ALA A 401 -20.33 14.35 -27.14
CA ALA A 401 -18.99 14.62 -26.65
C ALA A 401 -18.00 14.45 -27.81
N GLU A 402 -17.19 15.47 -28.04
CA GLU A 402 -16.10 15.44 -29.01
C GLU A 402 -14.77 15.40 -28.27
N VAL A 403 -13.95 14.42 -28.64
CA VAL A 403 -12.65 14.19 -28.02
C VAL A 403 -11.57 14.52 -29.05
N THR A 404 -11.00 15.72 -28.93
CA THR A 404 -9.88 16.17 -29.76
C THR A 404 -8.69 16.53 -28.86
N GLY A 405 -7.47 16.51 -29.42
CA GLY A 405 -6.28 16.94 -28.69
C GLY A 405 -5.72 15.91 -27.69
N TRP A 406 -5.76 14.63 -28.02
CA TRP A 406 -5.01 13.58 -27.30
C TRP A 406 -3.86 13.08 -28.17
N ARG A 407 -2.67 12.93 -27.60
CA ARG A 407 -1.49 12.41 -28.31
C ARG A 407 -0.79 11.31 -27.50
N PRO A 408 -0.49 10.14 -28.10
CA PRO A 408 -0.93 9.71 -29.43
C PRO A 408 -2.47 9.54 -29.50
N ALA A 409 -3.00 9.28 -30.70
CA ALA A 409 -4.44 9.09 -30.88
C ALA A 409 -4.92 7.92 -30.00
N PRO A 410 -5.99 8.10 -29.20
CA PRO A 410 -6.44 7.06 -28.29
C PRO A 410 -7.14 5.90 -28.99
N ASP A 411 -6.93 4.69 -28.49
CA ASP A 411 -7.59 3.47 -29.00
C ASP A 411 -9.07 3.42 -28.61
N ARG A 412 -9.38 3.92 -27.39
CA ARG A 412 -10.76 4.07 -26.90
C ARG A 412 -10.85 5.19 -25.88
N CYS A 413 -12.04 5.75 -25.73
CA CYS A 413 -12.35 6.74 -24.71
C CYS A 413 -13.63 6.36 -23.98
N GLU A 414 -13.56 6.38 -22.66
CA GLU A 414 -14.70 6.20 -21.77
C GLU A 414 -15.28 7.57 -21.42
N HIS A 415 -16.60 7.68 -21.49
CA HIS A 415 -17.32 8.91 -21.21
C HIS A 415 -18.13 8.74 -19.92
N GLN A 416 -18.31 9.84 -19.20
CA GLN A 416 -19.26 9.93 -18.11
C GLN A 416 -19.86 11.33 -18.11
N TRP A 417 -21.15 11.43 -18.40
CA TRP A 417 -21.86 12.71 -18.34
C TRP A 417 -22.17 13.11 -16.91
N LEU A 418 -22.14 14.42 -16.64
CA LEU A 418 -22.42 15.02 -15.36
C LEU A 418 -23.45 16.15 -15.51
N ALA A 419 -24.41 16.20 -14.60
CA ALA A 419 -25.33 17.30 -14.39
C ALA A 419 -24.92 18.05 -13.11
N ASP A 420 -24.64 19.35 -13.22
CA ASP A 420 -24.17 20.20 -12.11
C ASP A 420 -22.98 19.57 -11.34
N ALA A 421 -22.03 19.02 -12.10
CA ALA A 421 -20.86 18.29 -11.63
C ALA A 421 -21.14 16.96 -10.87
N VAL A 422 -22.35 16.42 -10.99
CA VAL A 422 -22.75 15.11 -10.46
C VAL A 422 -22.99 14.13 -11.61
N GLU A 423 -22.39 12.94 -11.54
CA GLU A 423 -22.52 11.91 -12.58
C GLU A 423 -23.97 11.50 -12.81
N ILE A 424 -24.36 11.43 -14.09
CA ILE A 424 -25.64 10.89 -14.55
C ILE A 424 -25.47 9.37 -14.67
N PRO A 425 -26.14 8.56 -13.84
CA PRO A 425 -25.91 7.11 -13.82
C PRO A 425 -26.20 6.45 -15.17
N GLY A 426 -25.24 5.67 -15.68
CA GLY A 426 -25.39 4.96 -16.96
C GLY A 426 -25.19 5.82 -18.21
N ALA A 427 -24.99 7.13 -18.06
CA ALA A 427 -24.66 8.02 -19.18
C ALA A 427 -23.17 7.93 -19.53
N THR A 428 -22.77 6.78 -20.10
CA THR A 428 -21.38 6.48 -20.46
C THR A 428 -21.11 6.48 -21.97
N GLY A 429 -22.13 6.77 -22.77
CA GLY A 429 -21.99 6.91 -24.22
C GLY A 429 -21.37 8.26 -24.61
N ALA A 430 -20.85 8.33 -25.83
CA ALA A 430 -20.40 9.59 -26.43
C ALA A 430 -21.56 10.57 -26.69
N ALA A 431 -22.81 10.10 -26.63
CA ALA A 431 -24.01 10.92 -26.77
C ALA A 431 -24.89 10.84 -25.51
N LEU A 432 -25.61 11.93 -25.21
CA LEU A 432 -26.58 12.02 -24.12
C LEU A 432 -27.87 12.70 -24.61
N THR A 433 -28.98 11.98 -24.57
CA THR A 433 -30.33 12.54 -24.79
C THR A 433 -30.83 13.21 -23.53
N LEU A 434 -31.39 14.41 -23.67
CA LEU A 434 -31.80 15.26 -22.56
C LEU A 434 -33.27 15.04 -22.21
N ASP A 435 -33.54 14.37 -21.08
CA ASP A 435 -34.90 14.23 -20.58
C ASP A 435 -35.34 15.43 -19.73
N ALA A 436 -36.63 15.47 -19.37
CA ALA A 436 -37.20 16.54 -18.56
C ALA A 436 -36.57 16.64 -17.16
N GLY A 437 -35.97 15.56 -16.65
CA GLY A 437 -35.28 15.53 -15.37
C GLY A 437 -33.93 16.27 -15.37
N LEU A 438 -33.40 16.60 -16.56
CA LEU A 438 -32.17 17.37 -16.73
C LEU A 438 -32.43 18.88 -16.95
N GLN A 439 -33.68 19.33 -17.02
CA GLN A 439 -34.02 20.74 -17.20
C GLN A 439 -33.37 21.61 -16.11
N GLY A 440 -32.76 22.72 -16.53
CA GLY A 440 -32.08 23.67 -15.64
C GLY A 440 -30.67 23.25 -15.22
N ALA A 441 -30.27 21.99 -15.43
CA ALA A 441 -28.93 21.52 -15.09
C ALA A 441 -27.89 22.03 -16.09
N ARG A 442 -26.65 22.22 -15.65
CA ARG A 442 -25.50 22.44 -16.53
C ARG A 442 -24.77 21.13 -16.78
N LEU A 443 -24.59 20.78 -18.05
CA LEU A 443 -24.04 19.48 -18.43
C LEU A 443 -22.56 19.59 -18.73
N SER A 444 -21.78 18.62 -18.26
CA SER A 444 -20.37 18.46 -18.61
C SER A 444 -20.10 16.98 -18.88
N VAL A 445 -19.05 16.67 -19.63
CA VAL A 445 -18.62 15.29 -19.88
C VAL A 445 -17.20 15.11 -19.38
N ARG A 446 -16.99 14.06 -18.59
CA ARG A 446 -15.66 13.60 -18.19
C ARG A 446 -15.24 12.48 -19.13
N VAL A 447 -14.05 12.61 -19.69
CA VAL A 447 -13.49 11.65 -20.64
C VAL A 447 -12.17 11.12 -20.12
N THR A 448 -12.02 9.81 -20.17
CA THR A 448 -10.75 9.12 -19.95
C THR A 448 -10.44 8.36 -21.22
N CYS A 449 -9.34 8.74 -21.88
CA CYS A 449 -8.88 7.99 -23.04
C CYS A 449 -7.68 7.13 -22.68
N VAL A 450 -7.57 6.02 -23.41
CA VAL A 450 -6.50 5.06 -23.22
C VAL A 450 -5.89 4.74 -24.58
N VAL A 451 -4.58 4.59 -24.54
CA VAL A 451 -3.79 3.95 -25.58
C VAL A 451 -3.28 2.68 -24.91
N ASP A 452 -3.44 1.55 -25.58
CA ASP A 452 -3.00 0.27 -25.08
C ASP A 452 -1.48 0.33 -24.82
N GLY A 453 -1.13 0.32 -23.53
CA GLY A 453 0.25 0.43 -23.08
C GLY A 453 0.66 1.77 -22.52
N ALA A 454 -0.14 2.82 -22.65
CA ALA A 454 0.18 4.12 -22.07
C ALA A 454 -0.47 4.29 -20.69
N GLU A 455 0.18 5.08 -19.83
CA GLU A 455 -0.38 5.53 -18.55
C GLU A 455 -1.75 6.22 -18.80
N PRO A 456 -2.87 5.78 -18.19
CA PRO A 456 -4.14 6.48 -18.36
C PRO A 456 -4.00 7.93 -17.89
N VAL A 457 -4.29 8.88 -18.78
CA VAL A 457 -4.26 10.30 -18.40
C VAL A 457 -5.38 10.56 -17.39
N ALA A 458 -5.15 11.47 -16.46
CA ALA A 458 -6.20 11.93 -15.55
C ALA A 458 -7.47 12.30 -16.36
N PRO A 459 -8.67 11.89 -15.88
CA PRO A 459 -9.90 12.17 -16.60
C PRO A 459 -10.05 13.67 -16.85
N THR A 460 -10.22 14.05 -18.11
CA THR A 460 -10.38 15.46 -18.48
C THR A 460 -11.86 15.78 -18.58
N THR A 461 -12.29 16.90 -17.99
CA THR A 461 -13.70 17.30 -18.00
C THR A 461 -13.90 18.48 -18.93
N SER A 462 -14.95 18.44 -19.74
CA SER A 462 -15.33 19.57 -20.61
C SER A 462 -15.72 20.80 -19.80
N ALA A 463 -15.78 21.95 -20.46
CA ALA A 463 -16.56 23.07 -19.93
C ALA A 463 -18.04 22.66 -19.78
N ALA A 464 -18.73 23.27 -18.82
CA ALA A 464 -20.16 23.02 -18.63
C ALA A 464 -20.99 23.81 -19.67
N THR A 465 -22.08 23.22 -20.15
CA THR A 465 -23.04 23.89 -21.03
C THR A 465 -23.76 25.05 -20.33
N ALA A 466 -24.53 25.82 -21.10
CA ALA A 466 -25.64 26.58 -20.53
C ALA A 466 -26.65 25.63 -19.85
N ALA A 467 -27.49 26.18 -18.97
CA ALA A 467 -28.55 25.43 -18.32
C ALA A 467 -29.52 24.85 -19.37
N VAL A 468 -29.93 23.59 -19.19
CA VAL A 468 -30.84 22.91 -20.12
C VAL A 468 -32.19 23.64 -20.17
N LEU A 469 -32.60 24.06 -21.36
CA LEU A 469 -33.87 24.73 -21.62
C LEU A 469 -35.05 23.74 -21.62
N PRO A 470 -36.28 24.18 -21.28
CA PRO A 470 -37.48 23.34 -21.41
C PRO A 470 -37.74 22.94 -22.87
N ALA A 471 -38.49 21.87 -23.06
CA ALA A 471 -38.96 21.45 -24.38
C ALA A 471 -39.80 22.58 -25.02
N PRO A 472 -39.79 22.73 -26.36
CA PRO A 472 -40.70 23.65 -27.03
C PRO A 472 -42.16 23.31 -26.68
N PRO A 473 -43.05 24.31 -26.50
CA PRO A 473 -44.46 24.04 -26.31
C PRO A 473 -45.01 23.24 -27.51
N ALA A 474 -45.82 22.21 -27.21
CA ALA A 474 -46.50 21.45 -28.24
C ALA A 474 -47.46 22.38 -29.02
N PRO A 475 -47.63 22.22 -30.34
CA PRO A 475 -48.65 22.96 -31.08
C PRO A 475 -50.05 22.58 -30.54
N ASP A 476 -50.87 23.60 -30.26
CA ASP A 476 -52.18 23.48 -29.61
C ASP A 476 -53.11 22.48 -30.34
N ALA A 477 -53.63 21.49 -29.59
CA ALA A 477 -54.71 20.61 -30.04
C ALA A 477 -56.08 21.18 -29.61
N PRO A 478 -57.15 21.05 -30.43
CA PRO A 478 -58.47 21.63 -30.13
C PRO A 478 -59.22 20.88 -29.01
N PRO A 479 -60.19 21.52 -28.33
CA PRO A 479 -60.83 20.99 -27.12
C PRO A 479 -61.89 19.90 -27.43
N PRO A 480 -62.15 18.95 -26.51
CA PRO A 480 -63.10 17.86 -26.74
C PRO A 480 -64.55 18.25 -26.35
N PRO A 481 -65.58 17.71 -27.01
CA PRO A 481 -66.96 17.81 -26.55
C PRO A 481 -67.37 16.67 -25.61
N ASP A 482 -68.39 16.97 -24.80
CA ASP A 482 -68.91 16.22 -23.64
C ASP A 482 -69.25 14.74 -23.85
N ALA A 483 -69.10 13.98 -22.76
CA ALA A 483 -69.42 12.56 -22.64
C ALA A 483 -70.94 12.27 -22.64
N PRO A 484 -71.32 11.02 -22.93
CA PRO A 484 -71.95 10.21 -21.89
C PRO A 484 -71.32 8.82 -21.76
N GLY A 485 -71.28 8.31 -20.53
CA GLY A 485 -70.75 6.98 -20.18
C GLY A 485 -71.70 5.81 -20.54
N PRO A 486 -71.56 4.66 -19.86
CA PRO A 486 -70.52 3.65 -20.08
C PRO A 486 -71.12 2.34 -20.64
N VAL A 487 -70.42 1.65 -21.55
CA VAL A 487 -70.74 0.26 -21.92
C VAL A 487 -69.45 -0.55 -22.12
N ALA A 488 -69.48 -1.80 -21.64
CA ALA A 488 -68.38 -2.69 -21.29
C ALA A 488 -67.37 -3.06 -22.40
N PRO A 489 -66.12 -3.42 -22.05
CA PRO A 489 -65.24 -4.16 -22.94
C PRO A 489 -65.29 -5.67 -22.69
N LEU A 490 -65.53 -6.45 -23.76
CA LEU A 490 -65.11 -7.85 -23.89
C LEU A 490 -63.64 -7.90 -24.37
N PRO A 491 -62.90 -8.98 -24.08
CA PRO A 491 -61.44 -8.95 -23.99
C PRO A 491 -60.71 -9.19 -25.32
N LEU A 492 -59.54 -8.56 -25.47
CA LEU A 492 -58.52 -8.91 -26.45
C LEU A 492 -57.57 -9.99 -25.90
N PRO A 493 -57.03 -10.88 -26.76
CA PRO A 493 -56.33 -12.09 -26.36
C PRO A 493 -54.95 -11.83 -25.74
N PRO A 494 -54.45 -12.75 -24.89
CA PRO A 494 -53.13 -12.61 -24.25
C PRO A 494 -51.99 -12.84 -25.25
N ALA A 495 -50.97 -11.99 -25.15
CA ALA A 495 -49.63 -12.26 -25.66
C ALA A 495 -48.97 -13.41 -24.84
N PRO A 496 -47.98 -14.13 -25.41
CA PRO A 496 -47.55 -15.44 -24.90
C PRO A 496 -46.86 -15.36 -23.54
N ALA A 497 -47.03 -16.42 -22.75
CA ALA A 497 -46.35 -16.65 -21.50
C ALA A 497 -44.90 -17.13 -21.73
N ASP A 498 -43.93 -16.32 -21.35
CA ASP A 498 -42.58 -16.79 -21.08
C ASP A 498 -42.48 -17.23 -19.61
N GLY A 499 -42.34 -18.55 -19.41
CA GLY A 499 -42.23 -19.22 -18.12
C GLY A 499 -40.87 -19.04 -17.44
N GLY A 500 -40.54 -17.82 -17.00
CA GLY A 500 -39.46 -17.57 -16.04
C GLY A 500 -39.99 -17.38 -14.63
N SER A 501 -39.50 -18.13 -13.64
CA SER A 501 -39.90 -17.97 -12.23
C SER A 501 -39.81 -16.50 -11.78
N ARG A 502 -40.93 -15.89 -11.42
CA ARG A 502 -41.01 -14.48 -11.03
C ARG A 502 -40.33 -14.27 -9.67
N LEU A 503 -39.18 -13.60 -9.66
CA LEU A 503 -38.45 -13.24 -8.43
C LEU A 503 -39.35 -12.42 -7.47
N THR A 504 -39.31 -12.72 -6.18
CA THR A 504 -40.05 -11.98 -5.15
C THR A 504 -39.50 -10.56 -5.02
N ALA A 505 -40.39 -9.56 -5.02
CA ALA A 505 -39.99 -8.16 -4.89
C ALA A 505 -39.45 -7.85 -3.48
N THR A 506 -38.46 -6.95 -3.39
CA THR A 506 -37.89 -6.50 -2.12
C THR A 506 -37.93 -4.98 -2.00
N ARG A 507 -37.94 -4.48 -0.75
CA ARG A 507 -37.85 -3.06 -0.42
C ARG A 507 -36.77 -2.85 0.64
N VAL A 508 -35.69 -2.15 0.27
CA VAL A 508 -34.64 -1.71 1.20
C VAL A 508 -35.06 -0.41 1.90
N THR A 509 -34.79 -0.32 3.19
CA THR A 509 -34.80 0.93 3.96
C THR A 509 -33.47 1.07 4.70
N ALA A 510 -33.03 2.31 4.93
CA ALA A 510 -31.77 2.59 5.59
C ALA A 510 -31.84 3.84 6.45
N SER A 511 -31.11 3.84 7.58
CA SER A 511 -30.93 5.00 8.45
C SER A 511 -29.46 5.17 8.84
N VAL A 512 -29.04 6.42 9.03
CA VAL A 512 -27.67 6.78 9.44
C VAL A 512 -27.74 7.81 10.55
N ALA A 513 -27.04 7.55 11.65
CA ALA A 513 -26.91 8.53 12.73
C ALA A 513 -25.96 9.67 12.32
N ARG A 514 -26.18 10.87 12.86
CA ARG A 514 -25.26 12.00 12.68
C ARG A 514 -23.87 11.60 13.20
N SER A 515 -22.82 11.98 12.45
CA SER A 515 -21.44 11.62 12.79
C SER A 515 -20.49 12.80 12.56
N THR A 516 -19.27 12.69 13.09
CA THR A 516 -18.21 13.70 12.93
C THR A 516 -17.05 13.12 12.13
N VAL A 517 -16.30 13.97 11.42
CA VAL A 517 -15.07 13.55 10.74
C VAL A 517 -14.10 12.89 11.73
N GLY A 518 -13.49 11.76 11.32
CA GLY A 518 -12.65 10.93 12.19
C GLY A 518 -13.38 9.86 13.02
N GLN A 519 -14.71 9.93 13.17
CA GLN A 519 -15.51 8.88 13.82
C GLN A 519 -16.15 7.92 12.80
N ALA A 520 -16.23 6.63 13.14
CA ALA A 520 -16.95 5.65 12.31
C ALA A 520 -18.45 5.98 12.26
N ALA A 521 -19.01 6.12 11.06
CA ALA A 521 -20.45 6.28 10.87
C ALA A 521 -21.08 4.93 10.55
N VAL A 522 -22.29 4.68 11.03
CA VAL A 522 -22.96 3.37 10.89
C VAL A 522 -24.28 3.54 10.15
N VAL A 523 -24.48 2.74 9.11
CA VAL A 523 -25.74 2.62 8.35
C VAL A 523 -26.46 1.38 8.82
N ARG A 524 -27.68 1.53 9.31
CA ARG A 524 -28.58 0.42 9.63
C ARG A 524 -29.49 0.17 8.44
N ILE A 525 -29.55 -1.07 7.97
CA ILE A 525 -30.25 -1.46 6.75
C ILE A 525 -31.27 -2.54 7.10
N ALA A 526 -32.49 -2.39 6.58
CA ALA A 526 -33.53 -3.41 6.64
C ALA A 526 -34.07 -3.68 5.24
N VAL A 527 -34.39 -4.95 4.95
CA VAL A 527 -34.93 -5.39 3.66
C VAL A 527 -36.19 -6.21 3.91
N ALA A 528 -37.31 -5.71 3.40
CA ALA A 528 -38.59 -6.42 3.45
C ALA A 528 -38.87 -7.12 2.11
N THR A 529 -39.49 -8.29 2.16
CA THR A 529 -39.94 -9.06 0.99
C THR A 529 -41.45 -8.90 0.80
N SER A 530 -41.94 -8.99 -0.43
CA SER A 530 -43.39 -8.95 -0.73
C SER A 530 -44.12 -10.27 -0.42
N SER A 531 -43.43 -11.27 0.13
CA SER A 531 -43.96 -12.58 0.48
C SER A 531 -43.65 -12.87 1.95
N PRO A 532 -44.68 -12.93 2.82
CA PRO A 532 -44.49 -13.19 4.25
C PRO A 532 -43.81 -14.54 4.49
N GLY A 533 -42.76 -14.55 5.32
CA GLY A 533 -42.06 -15.79 5.73
C GLY A 533 -40.77 -16.12 4.97
N LEU A 534 -40.42 -15.37 3.91
CA LEU A 534 -39.12 -15.50 3.23
C LEU A 534 -38.09 -14.50 3.81
N PRO A 535 -37.07 -14.95 4.58
CA PRO A 535 -36.03 -14.05 5.07
C PRO A 535 -35.19 -13.51 3.92
N ALA A 536 -34.99 -12.19 3.89
CA ALA A 536 -34.08 -11.57 2.93
C ALA A 536 -32.63 -11.74 3.40
N ASP A 537 -31.97 -12.77 2.91
CA ASP A 537 -30.53 -12.99 3.08
C ASP A 537 -29.78 -12.61 1.80
N GLY A 538 -28.51 -12.21 1.92
CA GLY A 538 -27.68 -11.87 0.77
C GLY A 538 -26.69 -10.76 1.06
N ARG A 539 -26.43 -9.88 0.09
CA ARG A 539 -25.44 -8.81 0.21
C ARG A 539 -26.08 -7.43 0.07
N VAL A 540 -25.64 -6.52 0.93
CA VAL A 540 -25.98 -5.10 0.85
C VAL A 540 -24.73 -4.26 0.65
N GLU A 541 -24.85 -3.24 -0.18
CA GLU A 541 -23.80 -2.29 -0.51
C GLU A 541 -24.23 -0.88 -0.14
N VAL A 542 -23.32 -0.08 0.41
CA VAL A 542 -23.51 1.36 0.60
C VAL A 542 -22.51 2.09 -0.27
N ARG A 543 -23.00 2.94 -1.17
CA ARG A 543 -22.22 3.67 -2.18
C ARG A 543 -22.41 5.17 -2.07
N ARG A 544 -21.42 5.95 -2.52
CA ARG A 544 -21.54 7.39 -2.78
C ARG A 544 -21.13 7.64 -4.22
N GLY A 545 -22.11 7.94 -5.07
CA GLY A 545 -21.90 7.88 -6.52
C GLY A 545 -21.50 6.45 -6.93
N PRO A 546 -20.47 6.27 -7.77
CA PRO A 546 -20.02 4.94 -8.22
C PRO A 546 -19.19 4.22 -7.15
N LYS A 547 -18.59 4.98 -6.21
CA LYS A 547 -17.69 4.44 -5.19
C LYS A 547 -18.44 3.60 -4.16
N LEU A 548 -18.09 2.32 -4.08
CA LEU A 548 -18.46 1.45 -2.97
C LEU A 548 -17.77 1.95 -1.70
N LEU A 549 -18.56 2.39 -0.72
CA LEU A 549 -18.02 2.83 0.57
C LEU A 549 -17.81 1.66 1.52
N ALA A 550 -18.75 0.72 1.53
CA ALA A 550 -18.70 -0.50 2.33
C ALA A 550 -19.79 -1.47 1.86
N ALA A 551 -19.59 -2.76 2.13
CA ALA A 551 -20.58 -3.80 1.92
C ALA A 551 -20.69 -4.70 3.16
N SER A 552 -21.83 -5.37 3.33
CA SER A 552 -22.04 -6.33 4.41
C SER A 552 -22.96 -7.45 3.94
N SER A 553 -22.84 -8.60 4.58
CA SER A 553 -23.86 -9.64 4.51
C SER A 553 -25.12 -9.19 5.24
N LEU A 554 -26.27 -9.51 4.66
CA LEU A 554 -27.62 -9.33 5.18
C LEU A 554 -28.10 -10.69 5.70
N ARG A 555 -28.53 -10.74 6.97
CA ARG A 555 -29.10 -11.93 7.59
C ARG A 555 -30.43 -11.58 8.24
N GLY A 556 -31.46 -12.38 7.98
CA GLY A 556 -32.81 -12.14 8.51
C GLY A 556 -33.39 -10.77 8.12
N GLY A 557 -33.05 -10.29 6.91
CA GLY A 557 -33.50 -8.99 6.42
C GLY A 557 -32.88 -7.77 7.11
N ARG A 558 -31.82 -7.91 7.91
CA ARG A 558 -31.15 -6.79 8.59
C ARG A 558 -29.63 -6.83 8.42
N ALA A 559 -29.02 -5.65 8.30
CA ALA A 559 -27.57 -5.48 8.22
C ALA A 559 -27.14 -4.16 8.87
N THR A 560 -25.90 -4.14 9.34
CA THR A 560 -25.25 -2.93 9.84
C THR A 560 -23.93 -2.73 9.09
N VAL A 561 -23.79 -1.59 8.41
CA VAL A 561 -22.62 -1.28 7.58
C VAL A 561 -21.85 -0.12 8.20
N ARG A 562 -20.56 -0.33 8.49
CA ARG A 562 -19.66 0.74 8.95
C ARG A 562 -19.08 1.49 7.75
N LEU A 563 -19.24 2.80 7.74
CA LEU A 563 -18.72 3.70 6.72
C LEU A 563 -17.27 4.13 7.03
N PRO A 564 -16.46 4.44 6.02
CA PRO A 564 -15.09 4.91 6.21
C PRO A 564 -14.98 6.17 7.07
N ALA A 565 -14.02 6.20 7.99
CA ALA A 565 -13.76 7.37 8.84
C ALA A 565 -13.23 8.59 8.06
N SER A 566 -12.79 8.40 6.81
CA SER A 566 -12.24 9.42 5.90
C SER A 566 -13.29 10.17 5.06
N LEU A 567 -14.60 9.86 5.19
CA LEU A 567 -15.64 10.55 4.44
C LEU A 567 -15.60 12.08 4.65
N PRO A 568 -15.82 12.92 3.63
CA PRO A 568 -15.76 14.36 3.85
C PRO A 568 -16.90 14.84 4.76
N ALA A 569 -16.70 15.98 5.42
CA ALA A 569 -17.78 16.67 6.10
C ALA A 569 -18.82 17.16 5.08
N GLY A 570 -20.08 17.28 5.51
CA GLY A 570 -21.19 17.77 4.71
C GLY A 570 -22.39 16.83 4.70
N ARG A 571 -23.36 17.13 3.83
CA ARG A 571 -24.49 16.25 3.53
C ARG A 571 -24.06 15.26 2.46
N LEU A 572 -23.97 13.98 2.81
CA LEU A 572 -23.56 12.90 1.92
C LEU A 572 -24.79 12.09 1.53
N ARG A 573 -25.15 12.11 0.26
CA ARG A 573 -26.22 11.26 -0.29
C ARG A 573 -25.64 9.86 -0.58
N LEU A 574 -26.12 8.86 0.14
CA LEU A 574 -25.64 7.47 0.06
C LEU A 574 -26.69 6.58 -0.59
N ALA A 575 -26.29 5.81 -1.59
CA ALA A 575 -27.12 4.77 -2.18
C ALA A 575 -26.92 3.47 -1.42
N VAL A 576 -28.00 2.86 -0.97
CA VAL A 576 -28.00 1.54 -0.32
C VAL A 576 -28.65 0.54 -1.27
N GLN A 577 -27.92 -0.48 -1.67
CA GLN A 577 -28.37 -1.48 -2.63
C GLN A 577 -28.36 -2.86 -1.99
N TYR A 578 -29.49 -3.57 -2.05
CA TYR A 578 -29.54 -5.02 -1.88
C TYR A 578 -29.39 -5.67 -3.25
N THR A 579 -28.43 -6.58 -3.39
CA THR A 579 -28.06 -7.14 -4.70
C THR A 579 -29.04 -8.18 -5.23
N GLY A 580 -29.94 -8.70 -4.38
CA GLY A 580 -30.85 -9.78 -4.74
C GLY A 580 -30.20 -11.17 -4.66
N SER A 581 -30.97 -12.18 -5.04
CA SER A 581 -30.59 -13.59 -5.15
C SER A 581 -31.39 -14.28 -6.26
N HIS A 582 -31.15 -15.57 -6.50
CA HIS A 582 -31.93 -16.38 -7.45
C HIS A 582 -33.44 -16.49 -7.09
N ARG A 583 -33.86 -16.03 -5.90
CA ARG A 583 -35.27 -15.98 -5.46
C ARG A 583 -35.79 -14.57 -5.19
N LEU A 584 -34.90 -13.60 -4.95
CA LEU A 584 -35.24 -12.25 -4.49
C LEU A 584 -34.72 -11.19 -5.45
N ARG A 585 -35.60 -10.30 -5.91
CA ARG A 585 -35.21 -9.17 -6.76
C ARG A 585 -34.38 -8.16 -5.95
N GLY A 586 -33.29 -7.65 -6.52
CA GLY A 586 -32.53 -6.55 -5.91
C GLY A 586 -33.36 -5.28 -5.75
N SER A 587 -33.02 -4.44 -4.78
CA SER A 587 -33.70 -3.17 -4.52
C SER A 587 -32.73 -2.10 -4.00
N ARG A 588 -33.13 -0.83 -4.10
CA ARG A 588 -32.28 0.32 -3.76
C ARG A 588 -33.04 1.33 -2.91
N ALA A 589 -32.31 1.99 -2.01
CA ALA A 589 -32.78 3.13 -1.24
C ALA A 589 -31.69 4.22 -1.22
N THR A 590 -32.08 5.44 -0.86
CA THR A 590 -31.12 6.52 -0.62
C THR A 590 -31.25 7.01 0.82
N VAL A 591 -30.12 7.23 1.48
CA VAL A 591 -30.06 7.83 2.82
C VAL A 591 -29.09 8.99 2.84
N THR A 592 -29.43 10.07 3.53
CA THR A 592 -28.54 11.23 3.68
C THR A 592 -27.79 11.14 5.00
N ALA A 593 -26.47 10.94 4.94
CA ALA A 593 -25.61 11.02 6.11
C ALA A 593 -25.13 12.47 6.31
N ILE A 594 -25.37 13.03 7.49
CA ILE A 594 -24.85 14.36 7.86
C ILE A 594 -23.57 14.16 8.65
N ARG A 595 -22.44 14.62 8.11
CA ARG A 595 -21.13 14.52 8.75
C ARG A 595 -20.58 15.91 9.10
N ARG A 596 -20.36 16.17 10.39
CA ARG A 596 -19.79 17.45 10.85
C ARG A 596 -18.28 17.45 10.77
N LYS A 597 -17.67 18.62 10.53
CA LYS A 597 -16.20 18.78 10.59
C LYS A 597 -15.69 18.45 12.00
N ALA A 598 -14.51 17.84 12.07
CA ALA A 598 -13.88 17.48 13.35
C ALA A 598 -13.54 18.75 14.16
N PRO A 599 -13.84 18.80 15.47
CA PRO A 599 -13.44 19.92 16.31
C PRO A 599 -11.92 19.97 16.43
N VAL A 600 -11.37 21.18 16.41
CA VAL A 600 -9.94 21.44 16.62
C VAL A 600 -9.76 22.31 17.85
N ARG A 601 -8.69 22.04 18.59
CA ARG A 601 -8.20 22.91 19.65
C ARG A 601 -6.96 23.64 19.14
N ALA A 602 -7.09 24.95 18.93
CA ALA A 602 -5.96 25.82 18.66
C ALA A 602 -5.36 26.29 20.00
N THR A 603 -4.04 26.17 20.16
CA THR A 603 -3.35 26.61 21.37
C THR A 603 -2.26 27.62 21.02
N LEU A 604 -2.12 28.61 21.89
CA LEU A 604 -1.02 29.57 21.89
C LEU A 604 -0.47 29.58 23.31
N ARG A 605 0.85 29.48 23.44
CA ARG A 605 1.56 29.63 24.71
C ARG A 605 2.69 30.64 24.53
N LEU A 606 2.68 31.67 25.36
CA LEU A 606 3.81 32.60 25.48
C LEU A 606 4.96 31.89 26.18
N LEU A 607 6.18 32.00 25.65
CA LEU A 607 7.36 31.50 26.36
C LEU A 607 7.71 32.41 27.55
N ARG A 608 7.42 33.71 27.45
CA ARG A 608 7.51 34.69 28.54
C ARG A 608 6.31 35.62 28.47
N ALA A 609 5.71 35.91 29.61
CA ALA A 609 4.58 36.86 29.73
C ALA A 609 5.03 38.33 29.72
N SER A 610 6.31 38.59 29.98
CA SER A 610 6.94 39.92 29.93
C SER A 610 8.29 39.84 29.22
N ILE A 611 8.62 40.85 28.40
CA ILE A 611 9.88 40.95 27.66
C ILE A 611 10.43 42.40 27.70
N GLY A 612 11.72 42.58 27.48
CA GLY A 612 12.34 43.91 27.42
C GLY A 612 11.94 44.72 26.17
N PRO A 613 12.25 46.03 26.12
CA PRO A 613 11.84 46.94 25.04
C PRO A 613 12.43 46.59 23.66
N HIS A 614 13.52 45.82 23.62
CA HIS A 614 14.19 45.39 22.39
C HIS A 614 14.06 43.88 22.12
N ASP A 615 13.44 43.15 23.03
CA ASP A 615 13.24 41.71 22.90
C ASP A 615 12.10 41.40 21.94
N ARG A 616 12.15 40.21 21.32
CA ARG A 616 11.05 39.69 20.49
C ARG A 616 10.33 38.56 21.20
N ALA A 617 9.01 38.63 21.23
CA ALA A 617 8.18 37.58 21.80
C ALA A 617 8.32 36.26 21.02
N LEU A 618 8.46 35.16 21.76
CA LEU A 618 8.36 33.81 21.24
C LEU A 618 7.02 33.20 21.68
N VAL A 619 6.23 32.74 20.71
CA VAL A 619 4.96 32.05 20.94
C VAL A 619 5.04 30.63 20.41
N ARG A 620 4.67 29.64 21.23
CA ARG A 620 4.47 28.27 20.78
C ARG A 620 3.00 28.10 20.39
N VAL A 621 2.75 27.71 19.14
CA VAL A 621 1.40 27.52 18.59
C VAL A 621 1.19 26.09 18.14
N ASP A 622 -0.03 25.60 18.30
CA ASP A 622 -0.42 24.25 17.87
C ASP A 622 -1.91 24.17 17.48
N ALA A 623 -2.26 23.19 16.66
CA ALA A 623 -3.62 22.87 16.26
C ALA A 623 -3.85 21.36 16.30
N VAL A 624 -4.60 20.89 17.29
CA VAL A 624 -4.80 19.46 17.54
C VAL A 624 -6.29 19.12 17.40
N ALA A 625 -6.61 18.07 16.65
CA ALA A 625 -7.95 17.53 16.57
C ALA A 625 -8.19 16.47 17.64
N ALA A 626 -9.46 16.26 18.02
CA ALA A 626 -9.85 15.20 18.95
C ALA A 626 -9.59 13.78 18.40
N THR A 627 -9.44 13.63 17.07
CA THR A 627 -9.12 12.37 16.41
C THR A 627 -7.82 12.49 15.62
N ALA A 628 -7.01 11.43 15.61
CA ALA A 628 -5.70 11.41 14.94
C ALA A 628 -5.78 11.38 13.40
N ARG A 629 -6.95 11.06 12.83
CA ARG A 629 -7.17 10.98 11.37
C ARG A 629 -8.46 11.69 10.97
N PRO A 630 -8.50 12.42 9.83
CA PRO A 630 -7.34 12.85 9.04
C PRO A 630 -6.48 13.85 9.83
N PRO A 631 -5.18 14.01 9.52
CA PRO A 631 -4.33 14.98 10.21
C PRO A 631 -4.85 16.42 10.03
N VAL A 632 -4.62 17.26 11.03
CA VAL A 632 -4.97 18.70 10.95
C VAL A 632 -4.07 19.36 9.90
N THR A 633 -4.68 19.97 8.90
CA THR A 633 -4.00 20.66 7.79
C THR A 633 -4.52 22.09 7.65
N GLY A 634 -3.78 22.98 6.99
CA GLY A 634 -4.19 24.37 6.79
C GLY A 634 -3.29 25.36 7.53
N SER A 635 -3.85 26.49 7.96
CA SER A 635 -3.06 27.60 8.51
C SER A 635 -3.55 28.08 9.88
N LEU A 636 -2.58 28.54 10.68
CA LEU A 636 -2.77 29.28 11.92
C LEU A 636 -2.44 30.75 11.66
N ALA A 637 -3.38 31.63 11.99
CA ALA A 637 -3.22 33.08 11.95
C ALA A 637 -2.97 33.59 13.37
N ILE A 638 -1.78 34.13 13.61
CA ILE A 638 -1.43 34.77 14.89
C ILE A 638 -1.85 36.23 14.82
N ALA A 639 -2.67 36.65 15.76
CA ALA A 639 -3.15 38.03 15.87
C ALA A 639 -2.64 38.70 17.14
N VAL A 640 -2.29 39.98 17.01
CA VAL A 640 -1.93 40.89 18.10
C VAL A 640 -2.93 42.03 18.08
N ASP A 641 -3.61 42.26 19.20
CA ASP A 641 -4.64 43.28 19.38
C ASP A 641 -5.76 43.23 18.32
N GLY A 642 -6.08 42.00 17.87
CA GLY A 642 -7.10 41.74 16.86
C GLY A 642 -6.60 41.78 15.41
N THR A 643 -5.39 42.26 15.15
CA THR A 643 -4.79 42.29 13.81
C THR A 643 -3.92 41.06 13.57
N THR A 644 -4.20 40.31 12.50
CA THR A 644 -3.34 39.18 12.08
C THR A 644 -1.99 39.70 11.62
N ILE A 645 -0.93 39.30 12.30
CA ILE A 645 0.45 39.71 12.00
C ILE A 645 1.25 38.62 11.27
N ARG A 646 0.81 37.36 11.35
CA ARG A 646 1.53 36.24 10.72
C ARG A 646 0.63 35.03 10.47
N HIS A 647 0.79 34.43 9.29
CA HIS A 647 0.27 33.10 8.97
C HIS A 647 1.36 32.04 9.14
N VAL A 648 1.00 30.88 9.68
CA VAL A 648 1.88 29.74 9.91
C VAL A 648 1.17 28.48 9.42
N ALA A 649 1.81 27.69 8.56
CA ALA A 649 1.27 26.39 8.19
C ALA A 649 1.21 25.46 9.41
N VAL A 650 0.11 24.72 9.55
CA VAL A 650 -0.01 23.67 10.56
C VAL A 650 1.03 22.57 10.28
N ALA A 651 1.73 22.13 11.33
CA ALA A 651 2.75 21.09 11.25
C ALA A 651 2.37 19.91 12.16
N ARG A 652 3.08 18.78 12.02
CA ARG A 652 2.85 17.56 12.83
C ARG A 652 3.10 17.77 14.33
N ALA A 653 3.85 18.80 14.70
CA ALA A 653 4.13 19.18 16.09
C ALA A 653 4.02 20.70 16.29
N ALA A 654 3.76 21.10 17.52
CA ALA A 654 3.71 22.50 17.94
C ALA A 654 4.97 23.28 17.53
N ARG A 655 4.81 24.49 17.01
CA ARG A 655 5.92 25.33 16.52
C ARG A 655 6.13 26.56 17.38
N THR A 656 7.39 26.88 17.65
CA THR A 656 7.77 28.16 18.27
C THR A 656 8.01 29.20 17.17
N ILE A 657 7.33 30.34 17.28
CA ILE A 657 7.33 31.42 16.31
C ILE A 657 7.83 32.69 16.99
N ARG A 658 8.83 33.31 16.37
CA ARG A 658 9.30 34.63 16.77
C ARG A 658 8.44 35.71 16.12
N LEU A 659 7.86 36.57 16.94
CA LEU A 659 7.04 37.70 16.48
C LEU A 659 7.92 38.88 16.03
N PRO A 660 7.40 39.77 15.18
CA PRO A 660 8.01 41.08 14.95
C PRO A 660 8.18 41.88 16.26
N PRO A 661 9.04 42.91 16.30
CA PRO A 661 9.11 43.84 17.41
C PRO A 661 7.74 44.46 17.69
N LEU A 662 7.36 44.50 18.96
CA LEU A 662 6.12 45.12 19.42
C LEU A 662 6.45 46.39 20.19
N ARG A 663 5.51 47.35 20.20
CA ARG A 663 5.71 48.61 20.93
C ARG A 663 5.66 48.35 22.45
N PRO A 664 6.26 49.20 23.29
CA PRO A 664 6.06 49.14 24.73
C PRO A 664 4.57 49.21 25.10
N GLY A 665 4.11 48.32 26.00
CA GLY A 665 2.70 48.22 26.37
C GLY A 665 2.20 46.80 26.60
N ARG A 666 0.89 46.67 26.83
CA ARG A 666 0.21 45.36 26.98
C ARG A 666 -0.47 45.00 25.65
N HIS A 667 -0.17 43.81 25.16
CA HIS A 667 -0.70 43.29 23.91
C HIS A 667 -1.50 42.01 24.13
N ARG A 668 -2.62 41.87 23.42
CA ARG A 668 -3.50 40.70 23.45
C ARG A 668 -3.20 39.79 22.26
N LEU A 669 -2.73 38.58 22.54
CA LEU A 669 -2.36 37.58 21.53
C LEU A 669 -3.38 36.45 21.45
N THR A 670 -3.78 36.12 20.22
CA THR A 670 -4.57 34.93 19.91
C THR A 670 -3.99 34.21 18.71
N VAL A 671 -4.29 32.91 18.58
CA VAL A 671 -4.09 32.19 17.33
C VAL A 671 -5.41 31.61 16.86
N ARG A 672 -5.72 31.82 15.58
CA ARG A 672 -6.90 31.26 14.92
C ARG A 672 -6.49 30.23 13.88
N TYR A 673 -6.99 29.02 14.03
CA TYR A 673 -6.97 28.02 12.98
C TYR A 673 -8.07 28.31 11.95
N SER A 674 -7.68 28.42 10.68
CA SER A 674 -8.58 28.80 9.57
C SER A 674 -9.63 27.74 9.22
N GLY A 675 -9.53 26.54 9.77
CA GLY A 675 -10.35 25.40 9.36
C GLY A 675 -9.86 24.78 8.06
N SER A 676 -10.44 23.63 7.71
CA SER A 676 -10.20 22.91 6.44
C SER A 676 -11.49 22.24 5.98
N ASN A 677 -11.43 21.46 4.89
CA ASN A 677 -12.58 20.67 4.43
C ASN A 677 -13.01 19.58 5.43
N THR A 678 -12.11 19.19 6.35
CA THR A 678 -12.32 18.13 7.33
C THR A 678 -12.41 18.62 8.78
N HIS A 679 -11.84 19.79 9.08
CA HIS A 679 -11.74 20.32 10.44
C HIS A 679 -12.41 21.69 10.60
N ALA A 680 -13.08 21.89 11.74
CA ALA A 680 -13.72 23.14 12.08
C ALA A 680 -12.70 24.24 12.40
N THR A 681 -13.10 25.50 12.26
CA THR A 681 -12.31 26.64 12.73
C THR A 681 -12.17 26.60 14.26
N ALA A 682 -11.04 27.10 14.76
CA ALA A 682 -10.79 27.18 16.20
C ALA A 682 -9.99 28.44 16.53
N THR A 683 -10.26 29.06 17.67
CA THR A 683 -9.48 30.21 18.16
C THR A 683 -9.01 29.91 19.57
N SER A 684 -7.74 30.17 19.87
CA SER A 684 -7.20 29.99 21.20
C SER A 684 -7.79 30.99 22.19
N ALA A 685 -7.63 30.69 23.49
CA ALA A 685 -7.76 31.71 24.51
C ALA A 685 -6.77 32.86 24.26
N ALA A 686 -7.15 34.07 24.67
CA ALA A 686 -6.31 35.24 24.57
C ALA A 686 -5.25 35.25 25.68
N HIS A 687 -4.01 35.56 25.31
CA HIS A 687 -2.89 35.70 26.23
C HIS A 687 -2.40 37.13 26.23
N THR A 688 -2.02 37.65 27.40
CA THR A 688 -1.48 39.01 27.51
C THR A 688 0.03 38.96 27.57
N LEU A 689 0.70 39.71 26.69
CA LEU A 689 2.14 39.97 26.74
C LEU A 689 2.37 41.42 27.16
N THR A 690 3.30 41.63 28.09
CA THR A 690 3.77 42.97 28.47
C THR A 690 5.15 43.22 27.84
N VAL A 691 5.32 44.34 27.16
CA VAL A 691 6.61 44.80 26.65
C VAL A 691 7.06 45.99 27.48
N GLY A 692 8.26 45.88 28.07
CA GLY A 692 8.88 46.92 28.90
C GLY A 692 9.04 48.24 28.13
N ARG A 693 9.16 49.34 28.89
CA ARG A 693 9.48 50.65 28.34
C ARG A 693 10.95 50.75 27.97
#